data_AF-A0A1Y1UWE3-F1
#
_entry.id   AF-A0A1Y1UWE3-F1
#
_cell.length_a   1.000
_cell.length_b   1.000
_cell.length_c   1.000
_cell.angle_alpha   90.00
_cell.angle_beta   90.00
_cell.angle_gamma   90.00
#
_symmetry.space_group_name_H-M   'P 1'
#
loop_
_entity.id
_entity.type
_entity.pdbx_description
1 polymer ?
#
loop_
_entity_poly.entity_id
_entity_poly.type
_entity_poly.pdbx_seq_one_letter_code
_entity_poly.pdbx_strand_id
1 'polypeptide(L)'
;MIENYSLMAYPSLTLGSNILLFVLSIITLICQVVLLPLNSLIFTTPISFSKKNSRLQSNSSIGLKNNILKLIIISFHHLTSTYFNKFNPFTNIFIFFGYLYLLYLLIKTQSYYLNTINSLRCGLWTSLVSTSFIVLIITIFGIHNSTFNSIFILSISLLAFLCGIFFGNYYLRRNIENIYSRYKKYKFLHYPELFLKSENSLLNDNENNSESTEMLDNKEDSEDDNNNEENSGDEDDNNNGENSEDEENSNSEKDSEDDDSKILTNSSNSIDIELNNISLEKKIEKFSNIYNIVNTIEKKELCNVFNNPYEFELSCRYLKHNEKKESFLLAEDLFKECQHLFPNNIYIYIYYSYYIFYNSLKKNKDDTKDEKIINNTIYENLSNVMNSKNKLIGKYFARYLYLETKRKSSFGSNSNDDNTSIFESMQKCAIEDHIRILHLIIDFFKYIKFDENYGNDIKEIDLCSLLINFRILKKSCFNMYLKIINSFPEYNTIQQLYTLFLDTVMSKNEYESDYLVDNQKNVKNIKNGLSQTLNDGDNEHSIKEKEMEFLKKKQHNNFLNKYLKKCKFRANIIYFTFFIEILLFVSLLIFNIFHIKKYDQITSDYFVLADIDYVINNLLTEMRLLALALMDKDEEMIEEHLNYIRNDYLVKLEGSIIPLLKEYDKLPSSNPIVSIGSGKTEFVYLNGYEVVSKFVTYAYNILNTPIEEWMERVDNGENLLYDDIIRTCLVNYPDYADKNLQGTIGQIKEIHNSANSHRREVIYFGATSIVVLTLIIIFYGIKPLLNYYDSFQTKIIKKYKLLMKGSVSEIINKFEDDINSITETYDVSVYHNNAYNDKKKNKFSYYIKKGRLTFIGILIIIIVSTIIIPVLYFDSYIKNHLEYNYEIGERKDHILDIFMFSMETIVQDRQTYNAGECEGRLNQLITEFEKIQNNIYKGNLGLESSTKMDILDEIFISHKCINLDMSWCEEIGDAVNHDIDFTEEFVKLNLDEMISEYLDRARAILNKSNVKYEKTEVDYYQPTITSENCSEYRHKFYDNPDYSFLYTSFDYIQGTIQLYESIVYNLIYDKTTSGIQYIILFFFVGIILFFFVMYYSYAIIKEIITSIKELINIVFIIPQSAIDASPVFKKLINNCELEEEKE
;
A
#
# COMPACT_ATOMS: atom_id res chain seq x y z
N MET A 1 34.86 24.00 21.29
CA MET A 1 35.09 24.00 19.83
C MET A 1 33.86 23.36 19.21
N ILE A 2 32.76 24.10 19.10
CA ILE A 2 32.41 25.08 18.05
C ILE A 2 32.02 24.37 16.75
N GLU A 3 30.71 24.41 16.54
CA GLU A 3 29.95 24.19 15.31
C GLU A 3 30.54 24.91 14.09
N ASN A 4 30.26 24.32 12.92
CA ASN A 4 30.47 24.84 11.56
C ASN A 4 31.92 24.81 11.06
N TYR A 5 32.22 23.91 10.14
CA TYR A 5 32.61 24.24 8.74
C TYR A 5 32.92 22.95 7.97
N SER A 6 31.95 22.46 7.18
CA SER A 6 32.14 21.97 5.80
C SER A 6 30.89 21.24 5.31
N LEU A 7 29.92 22.02 4.84
CA LEU A 7 28.86 21.55 3.95
C LEU A 7 28.89 22.48 2.74
N MET A 8 29.64 22.12 1.71
CA MET A 8 29.61 22.78 0.40
C MET A 8 29.95 21.80 -0.71
N ALA A 9 29.03 20.90 -1.06
CA ALA A 9 28.81 20.49 -2.47
C ALA A 9 27.58 19.60 -2.67
N TYR A 10 27.09 18.91 -1.64
CA TYR A 10 25.87 18.11 -1.76
C TYR A 10 24.95 18.32 -0.56
N PRO A 11 23.68 18.70 -0.74
CA PRO A 11 22.75 18.78 0.36
C PRO A 11 22.41 17.35 0.79
N SER A 12 22.99 16.92 1.91
CA SER A 12 22.42 15.91 2.78
C SER A 12 21.00 16.36 3.14
N LEU A 13 20.00 15.88 2.40
CA LEU A 13 18.61 16.02 2.79
C LEU A 13 18.45 15.32 4.14
N THR A 14 18.37 16.14 5.19
CA THR A 14 18.16 15.71 6.57
C THR A 14 16.97 14.75 6.65
N LEU A 15 17.15 13.60 7.30
CA LEU A 15 16.15 12.55 7.53
C LEU A 15 14.78 13.10 8.03
N GLY A 16 14.78 14.23 8.74
CA GLY A 16 13.57 14.91 9.19
C GLY A 16 12.70 15.48 8.05
N SER A 17 13.29 15.86 6.93
CA SER A 17 12.56 16.34 5.75
C SER A 17 11.76 15.22 5.08
N ASN A 18 12.27 13.98 5.06
CA ASN A 18 11.56 12.83 4.50
C ASN A 18 10.38 12.38 5.36
N ILE A 19 10.50 12.46 6.71
CA ILE A 19 9.36 12.18 7.60
C ILE A 19 8.30 13.27 7.47
N LEU A 20 8.70 14.55 7.43
CA LEU A 20 7.76 15.65 7.22
C LEU A 20 7.09 15.55 5.84
N LEU A 21 7.85 15.25 4.77
CA LEU A 21 7.32 15.04 3.42
C LEU A 21 6.43 13.80 3.35
N PHE A 22 6.73 12.73 4.09
CA PHE A 22 5.89 11.55 4.21
C PHE A 22 4.60 11.82 4.98
N VAL A 23 4.67 12.58 6.07
CA VAL A 23 3.49 13.00 6.85
C VAL A 23 2.66 13.98 6.02
N LEU A 24 3.28 14.93 5.32
CA LEU A 24 2.61 15.85 4.40
C LEU A 24 2.02 15.12 3.19
N SER A 25 2.69 14.08 2.67
CA SER A 25 2.18 13.24 1.58
C SER A 25 1.01 12.37 2.06
N ILE A 26 1.06 11.83 3.28
CA ILE A 26 -0.08 11.16 3.91
C ILE A 26 -1.23 12.14 4.20
N ILE A 27 -0.94 13.35 4.69
CA ILE A 27 -1.98 14.37 4.93
C ILE A 27 -2.60 14.81 3.60
N THR A 28 -1.80 15.04 2.56
CA THR A 28 -2.34 15.35 1.22
C THR A 28 -3.09 14.16 0.63
N LEU A 29 -2.65 12.92 0.87
CA LEU A 29 -3.36 11.70 0.50
C LEU A 29 -4.72 11.61 1.22
N ILE A 30 -4.76 11.81 2.55
CA ILE A 30 -5.98 11.80 3.36
C ILE A 30 -6.89 12.94 2.94
N CYS A 31 -6.36 14.16 2.79
CA CYS A 31 -7.10 15.31 2.28
C CYS A 31 -7.65 15.01 0.89
N GLN A 32 -6.89 14.43 -0.04
CA GLN A 32 -7.38 14.03 -1.36
C GLN A 32 -8.45 12.95 -1.26
N VAL A 33 -8.28 11.94 -0.40
CA VAL A 33 -9.24 10.85 -0.17
C VAL A 33 -10.54 11.34 0.48
N VAL A 34 -10.49 12.39 1.30
CA VAL A 34 -11.67 13.02 1.92
C VAL A 34 -12.31 14.06 0.98
N LEU A 35 -11.50 14.90 0.34
CA LEU A 35 -11.91 15.84 -0.72
C LEU A 35 -12.45 15.11 -1.95
N LEU A 36 -12.16 13.83 -2.14
CA LEU A 36 -12.66 13.04 -3.26
C LEU A 36 -14.16 12.77 -3.20
N PRO A 37 -14.69 12.13 -2.15
CA PRO A 37 -16.11 12.02 -1.92
C PRO A 37 -16.73 13.40 -1.72
N LEU A 38 -16.07 14.35 -1.04
CA LEU A 38 -16.57 15.72 -0.89
C LEU A 38 -16.68 16.47 -2.21
N ASN A 39 -15.69 16.44 -3.09
CA ASN A 39 -15.76 17.02 -4.44
C ASN A 39 -16.77 16.27 -5.29
N SER A 40 -16.83 14.94 -5.19
CA SER A 40 -17.88 14.20 -5.88
C SER A 40 -19.26 14.65 -5.37
N LEU A 41 -19.45 14.84 -4.06
CA LEU A 41 -20.71 15.30 -3.44
C LEU A 41 -21.02 16.77 -3.79
N ILE A 42 -20.05 17.67 -3.67
CA ILE A 42 -20.14 19.11 -3.97
C ILE A 42 -20.36 19.34 -5.46
N PHE A 43 -19.63 18.66 -6.36
CA PHE A 43 -19.83 18.76 -7.81
C PHE A 43 -20.96 17.86 -8.33
N THR A 44 -21.52 16.97 -7.50
CA THR A 44 -22.82 16.33 -7.74
C THR A 44 -23.96 17.06 -7.03
N THR A 45 -23.73 18.20 -6.35
CA THR A 45 -24.85 19.01 -5.91
C THR A 45 -25.66 19.33 -7.17
N PRO A 46 -26.94 18.93 -7.25
CA PRO A 46 -27.69 18.99 -8.51
C PRO A 46 -27.97 20.40 -9.01
N ILE A 47 -27.40 21.43 -8.38
CA ILE A 47 -28.02 22.74 -8.30
C ILE A 47 -26.95 23.82 -8.43
N SER A 48 -26.86 24.36 -9.64
CA SER A 48 -27.30 25.74 -9.74
C SER A 48 -27.94 25.93 -11.12
N PHE A 49 -29.19 26.39 -11.15
CA PHE A 49 -29.91 26.75 -12.37
C PHE A 49 -29.36 28.00 -13.07
N SER A 50 -28.24 28.54 -12.61
CA SER A 50 -27.52 29.63 -13.25
C SER A 50 -26.98 29.19 -14.61
N LYS A 51 -27.09 30.07 -15.62
CA LYS A 51 -26.44 29.93 -16.95
C LYS A 51 -24.95 29.58 -16.85
N LYS A 52 -24.30 29.81 -15.71
CA LYS A 52 -22.87 29.54 -15.45
C LYS A 52 -22.56 28.10 -15.00
N ASN A 53 -23.55 27.26 -14.69
CA ASN A 53 -23.26 25.93 -14.13
C ASN A 53 -23.50 24.80 -15.14
N SER A 54 -22.41 24.37 -15.77
CA SER A 54 -22.37 23.49 -16.95
C SER A 54 -22.29 21.98 -16.62
N ARG A 55 -22.59 21.56 -15.38
CA ARG A 55 -22.08 20.28 -14.85
C ARG A 55 -23.13 19.36 -14.20
N LEU A 56 -24.26 19.10 -14.86
CA LEU A 56 -24.95 17.81 -14.68
C LEU A 56 -24.13 16.73 -15.41
N GLN A 57 -23.76 15.64 -14.74
CA GLN A 57 -23.00 14.53 -15.35
C GLN A 57 -23.53 13.17 -14.86
N SER A 58 -23.74 12.22 -15.77
CA SER A 58 -24.05 10.80 -15.46
C SER A 58 -22.90 10.06 -14.79
N ASN A 59 -21.69 10.63 -14.81
CA ASN A 59 -20.45 9.89 -14.58
C ASN A 59 -19.71 10.26 -13.30
N SER A 60 -20.41 10.51 -12.19
CA SER A 60 -19.77 10.67 -10.86
C SER A 60 -18.90 9.45 -10.49
N SER A 61 -19.28 8.25 -10.93
CA SER A 61 -18.51 7.02 -10.66
C SER A 61 -17.20 6.89 -11.47
N ILE A 62 -17.09 7.49 -12.66
CA ILE A 62 -15.84 7.46 -13.45
C ILE A 62 -14.83 8.44 -12.88
N GLY A 63 -15.28 9.62 -12.44
CA GLY A 63 -14.43 10.53 -11.67
C GLY A 63 -13.86 9.84 -10.43
N LEU A 64 -14.71 9.14 -9.67
CA LEU A 64 -14.28 8.34 -8.51
C LEU A 64 -13.29 7.23 -8.92
N LYS A 65 -13.59 6.42 -9.94
CA LYS A 65 -12.70 5.34 -10.43
C LYS A 65 -11.35 5.88 -10.87
N ASN A 66 -11.34 6.98 -11.64
CA ASN A 66 -10.10 7.62 -12.09
C ASN A 66 -9.28 8.10 -10.91
N ASN A 67 -9.92 8.69 -9.91
CA ASN A 67 -9.21 9.22 -8.75
C ASN A 67 -8.74 8.12 -7.77
N ILE A 68 -9.48 7.01 -7.63
CA ILE A 68 -8.99 5.81 -6.93
C ILE A 68 -7.77 5.23 -7.66
N LEU A 69 -7.80 5.17 -9.00
CA LEU A 69 -6.65 4.68 -9.77
C LEU A 69 -5.44 5.61 -9.61
N LYS A 70 -5.64 6.94 -9.62
CA LYS A 70 -4.58 7.92 -9.30
C LYS A 70 -3.98 7.67 -7.92
N LEU A 71 -4.83 7.45 -6.91
CA LEU A 71 -4.39 7.18 -5.54
C LEU A 71 -3.47 5.96 -5.49
N ILE A 72 -3.89 4.85 -6.11
CA ILE A 72 -3.10 3.62 -6.17
C ILE A 72 -1.75 3.88 -6.85
N ILE A 73 -1.74 4.58 -7.99
CA ILE A 73 -0.51 4.89 -8.73
C ILE A 73 0.44 5.77 -7.89
N ILE A 74 -0.08 6.81 -7.22
CA ILE A 74 0.72 7.73 -6.39
C ILE A 74 1.25 7.01 -5.14
N SER A 75 0.40 6.26 -4.43
CA SER A 75 0.82 5.47 -3.25
C SER A 75 1.88 4.44 -3.63
N PHE A 76 1.69 3.74 -4.76
CA PHE A 76 2.63 2.75 -5.23
C PHE A 76 3.97 3.39 -5.60
N HIS A 77 3.95 4.49 -6.37
CA HIS A 77 5.16 5.25 -6.70
C HIS A 77 5.92 5.65 -5.44
N HIS A 78 5.23 6.29 -4.48
CA HIS A 78 5.86 6.80 -3.27
C HIS A 78 6.44 5.67 -2.39
N LEU A 79 5.73 4.54 -2.27
CA LEU A 79 6.25 3.35 -1.58
C LEU A 79 7.52 2.82 -2.27
N THR A 80 7.50 2.71 -3.59
CA THR A 80 8.66 2.17 -4.32
C THR A 80 9.83 3.13 -4.39
N SER A 81 9.60 4.43 -4.55
CA SER A 81 10.67 5.43 -4.59
C SER A 81 11.36 5.62 -3.26
N THR A 82 10.64 5.40 -2.15
CA THR A 82 11.20 5.57 -0.81
C THR A 82 11.93 4.32 -0.33
N TYR A 83 11.38 3.13 -0.63
CA TYR A 83 11.87 1.88 -0.02
C TYR A 83 12.52 0.91 -1.01
N PHE A 84 12.30 1.08 -2.32
CA PHE A 84 12.69 0.11 -3.35
C PHE A 84 13.30 0.80 -4.58
N ASN A 85 14.40 1.55 -4.40
CA ASN A 85 15.03 2.31 -5.49
C ASN A 85 15.35 1.46 -6.73
N LYS A 86 15.75 0.18 -6.57
CA LYS A 86 15.97 -0.75 -7.69
C LYS A 86 14.71 -1.03 -8.53
N PHE A 87 13.52 -0.81 -7.98
CA PHE A 87 12.24 -0.99 -8.66
C PHE A 87 11.68 0.29 -9.30
N ASN A 88 12.34 1.44 -9.14
CA ASN A 88 11.90 2.70 -9.75
C ASN A 88 11.66 2.64 -11.26
N PRO A 89 12.49 1.96 -12.08
CA PRO A 89 12.23 1.83 -13.51
C PRO A 89 10.89 1.14 -13.78
N PHE A 90 10.59 0.06 -13.06
CA PHE A 90 9.34 -0.69 -13.20
C PHE A 90 8.13 0.12 -12.77
N THR A 91 8.26 0.92 -11.71
CA THR A 91 7.13 1.76 -11.24
C THR A 91 6.87 2.90 -12.20
N ASN A 92 7.90 3.50 -12.80
CA ASN A 92 7.74 4.48 -13.86
C ASN A 92 7.02 3.91 -15.10
N ILE A 93 7.25 2.63 -15.44
CA ILE A 93 6.50 1.93 -16.49
C ILE A 93 5.02 1.83 -16.13
N PHE A 94 4.69 1.38 -14.91
CA PHE A 94 3.30 1.29 -14.45
C PHE A 94 2.59 2.64 -14.40
N ILE A 95 3.30 3.70 -13.97
CA ILE A 95 2.76 5.06 -13.94
C ILE A 95 2.43 5.55 -15.36
N PHE A 96 3.34 5.36 -16.32
CA PHE A 96 3.14 5.74 -17.71
C PHE A 96 1.91 5.02 -18.31
N PHE A 97 1.84 3.70 -18.22
CA PHE A 97 0.68 2.95 -18.73
C PHE A 97 -0.62 3.29 -17.99
N GLY A 98 -0.54 3.55 -16.69
CA GLY A 98 -1.66 4.01 -15.88
C GLY A 98 -2.21 5.36 -16.38
N TYR A 99 -1.35 6.34 -16.62
CA TYR A 99 -1.75 7.63 -17.18
C TYR A 99 -2.23 7.53 -18.63
N LEU A 100 -1.64 6.68 -19.46
CA LEU A 100 -2.08 6.45 -20.82
C LEU A 100 -3.49 5.86 -20.85
N TYR A 101 -3.76 4.86 -20.00
CA TYR A 101 -5.10 4.29 -19.84
C TYR A 101 -6.12 5.32 -19.34
N LEU A 102 -5.72 6.19 -18.40
CA LEU A 102 -6.56 7.28 -17.91
C LEU A 102 -6.85 8.32 -18.98
N LEU A 103 -5.88 8.67 -19.83
CA LEU A 103 -6.08 9.56 -20.99
C LEU A 103 -7.01 8.93 -22.03
N TYR A 104 -6.85 7.63 -22.33
CA TYR A 104 -7.78 6.91 -23.21
C TYR A 104 -9.21 6.92 -22.65
N LEU A 105 -9.37 6.61 -21.36
CA LEU A 105 -10.66 6.72 -20.69
C LEU A 105 -11.20 8.15 -20.75
N LEU A 106 -10.34 9.16 -20.57
CA LEU A 106 -10.71 10.57 -20.68
C LEU A 106 -11.30 10.87 -22.06
N ILE A 107 -10.56 10.59 -23.13
CA ILE A 107 -10.99 10.88 -24.51
C ILE A 107 -12.30 10.15 -24.87
N LYS A 108 -12.42 8.88 -24.45
CA LYS A 108 -13.62 8.08 -24.71
C LYS A 108 -14.83 8.52 -23.91
N THR A 109 -14.63 8.93 -22.66
CA THR A 109 -15.74 9.21 -21.72
C THR A 109 -16.05 10.69 -21.56
N GLN A 110 -15.17 11.60 -22.00
CA GLN A 110 -15.30 13.03 -21.73
C GLN A 110 -15.75 13.85 -22.91
N SER A 111 -16.26 13.32 -24.03
CA SER A 111 -16.87 14.18 -25.06
C SER A 111 -18.04 15.06 -24.54
N TYR A 112 -18.48 14.86 -23.29
CA TYR A 112 -19.67 15.46 -22.72
C TYR A 112 -19.47 16.71 -21.84
N TYR A 113 -18.26 17.24 -21.56
CA TYR A 113 -18.12 18.53 -20.84
C TYR A 113 -18.13 19.75 -21.79
N LEU A 114 -18.11 20.96 -21.22
CA LEU A 114 -17.88 22.19 -21.97
C LEU A 114 -16.57 22.06 -22.76
N ASN A 115 -16.60 22.41 -24.05
CA ASN A 115 -15.52 22.08 -24.98
C ASN A 115 -14.14 22.61 -24.50
N THR A 116 -14.12 23.82 -23.94
CA THR A 116 -12.90 24.42 -23.38
C THR A 116 -12.34 23.63 -22.20
N ILE A 117 -13.19 23.19 -21.27
CA ILE A 117 -12.77 22.39 -20.11
C ILE A 117 -12.24 21.02 -20.55
N ASN A 118 -12.91 20.39 -21.51
CA ASN A 118 -12.44 19.11 -22.04
C ASN A 118 -11.10 19.19 -22.73
N SER A 119 -10.94 20.21 -23.57
CA SER A 119 -9.70 20.42 -24.30
C SER A 119 -8.55 20.72 -23.34
N LEU A 120 -8.79 21.58 -22.33
CA LEU A 120 -7.82 21.82 -21.26
C LEU A 120 -7.48 20.56 -20.45
N ARG A 121 -8.47 19.73 -20.10
CA ARG A 121 -8.23 18.46 -19.39
C ARG A 121 -7.46 17.48 -20.27
N CYS A 122 -7.83 17.34 -21.54
CA CYS A 122 -7.13 16.49 -22.49
C CYS A 122 -5.68 16.96 -22.65
N GLY A 123 -5.45 18.27 -22.74
CA GLY A 123 -4.13 18.88 -22.67
C GLY A 123 -3.34 18.48 -21.42
N LEU A 124 -3.91 18.70 -20.22
CA LEU A 124 -3.25 18.34 -18.95
C LEU A 124 -2.88 16.86 -18.87
N TRP A 125 -3.78 15.97 -19.28
CA TRP A 125 -3.53 14.53 -19.23
C TRP A 125 -2.51 14.07 -20.27
N THR A 126 -2.53 14.66 -21.47
CA THR A 126 -1.52 14.40 -22.50
C THR A 126 -0.15 14.87 -22.04
N SER A 127 -0.10 16.01 -21.33
CA SER A 127 1.10 16.51 -20.66
C SER A 127 1.63 15.53 -19.61
N LEU A 128 0.77 15.00 -18.72
CA LEU A 128 1.15 13.99 -17.71
C LEU A 128 1.63 12.66 -18.31
N VAL A 129 1.01 12.22 -19.41
CA VAL A 129 1.48 11.03 -20.14
C VAL A 129 2.87 11.29 -20.73
N SER A 130 3.08 12.48 -21.31
CA SER A 130 4.36 12.85 -21.88
C SER A 130 5.46 13.03 -20.83
N THR A 131 5.17 13.64 -19.68
CA THR A 131 6.13 13.77 -18.57
C THR A 131 6.55 12.40 -18.06
N SER A 132 5.59 11.52 -17.77
CA SER A 132 5.89 10.17 -17.29
C SER A 132 6.67 9.34 -18.29
N PHE A 133 6.42 9.51 -19.60
CA PHE A 133 7.20 8.88 -20.65
C PHE A 133 8.65 9.36 -20.68
N ILE A 134 8.88 10.68 -20.56
CA ILE A 134 10.24 11.25 -20.55
C ILE A 134 10.98 10.85 -19.28
N VAL A 135 10.31 10.90 -18.12
CA VAL A 135 10.88 10.44 -16.85
C VAL A 135 11.26 8.95 -16.95
N LEU A 136 10.42 8.14 -17.59
CA LEU A 136 10.73 6.74 -17.85
C LEU A 136 12.00 6.60 -18.73
N ILE A 137 12.11 7.35 -19.82
CA ILE A 137 13.30 7.36 -20.69
C ILE A 137 14.54 7.79 -19.89
N ILE A 138 14.48 8.92 -19.18
CA ILE A 138 15.59 9.44 -18.36
C ILE A 138 16.04 8.39 -17.32
N THR A 139 15.08 7.69 -16.71
CA THR A 139 15.36 6.65 -15.72
C THR A 139 16.01 5.42 -16.35
N ILE A 140 15.52 4.97 -17.52
CA ILE A 140 16.07 3.81 -18.24
C ILE A 140 17.50 4.11 -18.74
N PHE A 141 17.75 5.31 -19.22
CA PHE A 141 19.06 5.72 -19.76
C PHE A 141 20.03 6.28 -18.71
N GLY A 142 19.62 6.38 -17.43
CA GLY A 142 20.50 6.83 -16.34
C GLY A 142 21.03 8.26 -16.51
N ILE A 143 20.23 9.18 -17.10
CA ILE A 143 20.69 10.55 -17.37
C ILE A 143 20.59 11.39 -16.09
N HIS A 144 21.73 11.68 -15.45
CA HIS A 144 21.76 12.33 -14.12
C HIS A 144 21.75 13.87 -14.12
N ASN A 145 21.72 14.55 -15.28
CA ASN A 145 21.76 16.02 -15.31
C ASN A 145 20.39 16.64 -14.95
N SER A 146 20.22 17.02 -13.67
CA SER A 146 18.97 17.53 -13.12
C SER A 146 18.44 18.80 -13.79
N THR A 147 19.33 19.72 -14.21
CA THR A 147 18.95 20.99 -14.85
C THR A 147 18.43 20.77 -16.27
N PHE A 148 19.18 20.01 -17.09
CA PHE A 148 18.78 19.64 -18.43
C PHE A 148 17.47 18.85 -18.42
N ASN A 149 17.35 17.85 -17.54
CA ASN A 149 16.15 17.04 -17.38
C ASN A 149 14.93 17.89 -17.04
N SER A 150 15.07 18.88 -16.14
CA SER A 150 13.96 19.75 -15.74
C SER A 150 13.47 20.63 -16.88
N ILE A 151 14.39 21.25 -17.63
CA ILE A 151 14.07 22.10 -18.79
C ILE A 151 13.43 21.24 -19.89
N PHE A 152 14.02 20.08 -20.19
CA PHE A 152 13.56 19.18 -21.24
C PHE A 152 12.15 18.62 -20.94
N ILE A 153 11.91 18.19 -19.69
CA ILE A 153 10.58 17.76 -19.24
C ILE A 153 9.59 18.90 -19.41
N LEU A 154 9.91 20.12 -18.96
CA LEU A 154 8.99 21.26 -19.02
C LEU A 154 8.64 21.63 -20.48
N SER A 155 9.63 21.69 -21.37
CA SER A 155 9.41 22.01 -22.79
C SER A 155 8.49 21.00 -23.47
N ILE A 156 8.74 19.70 -23.30
CA ILE A 156 7.90 18.68 -23.94
C ILE A 156 6.52 18.61 -23.28
N SER A 157 6.42 18.84 -21.97
CA SER A 157 5.12 18.91 -21.26
C SER A 157 4.21 19.98 -21.83
N LEU A 158 4.77 21.14 -22.18
CA LEU A 158 4.03 22.27 -22.72
C LEU A 158 3.58 22.01 -24.17
N LEU A 159 4.44 21.39 -24.98
CA LEU A 159 4.10 20.98 -26.34
C LEU A 159 3.01 19.90 -26.36
N ALA A 160 3.15 18.89 -25.49
CA ALA A 160 2.16 17.83 -25.32
C ALA A 160 0.82 18.35 -24.79
N PHE A 161 0.83 19.39 -23.94
CA PHE A 161 -0.37 20.06 -23.48
C PHE A 161 -1.15 20.70 -24.64
N LEU A 162 -0.47 21.46 -25.51
CA LEU A 162 -1.08 22.07 -26.69
C LEU A 162 -1.61 21.01 -27.66
N CYS A 163 -0.82 19.98 -27.97
CA CYS A 163 -1.25 18.85 -28.79
C CYS A 163 -2.50 18.17 -28.22
N GLY A 164 -2.55 17.98 -26.89
CA GLY A 164 -3.70 17.39 -26.22
C GLY A 164 -4.98 18.24 -26.31
N ILE A 165 -4.87 19.58 -26.31
CA ILE A 165 -6.00 20.50 -26.55
C ILE A 165 -6.56 20.30 -27.96
N PHE A 166 -5.70 20.31 -28.98
CA PHE A 166 -6.11 20.11 -30.38
C PHE A 166 -6.71 18.71 -30.59
N PHE A 167 -6.06 17.69 -30.02
CA PHE A 167 -6.53 16.31 -30.11
C PHE A 167 -7.91 16.12 -29.48
N GLY A 168 -8.16 16.73 -28.31
CA GLY A 168 -9.46 16.71 -27.64
C GLY A 168 -10.56 17.35 -28.48
N ASN A 169 -10.31 18.53 -29.07
CA ASN A 169 -11.24 19.21 -29.97
C ASN A 169 -11.56 18.39 -31.23
N TYR A 170 -10.52 17.82 -31.86
CA TYR A 170 -10.66 16.99 -33.06
C TYR A 170 -11.54 15.77 -32.79
N TYR A 171 -11.27 15.04 -31.71
CA TYR A 171 -12.02 13.84 -31.36
C TYR A 171 -13.49 14.15 -31.01
N LEU A 172 -13.74 15.27 -30.32
CA LEU A 172 -15.08 15.75 -30.03
C LEU A 172 -15.88 16.00 -31.31
N ARG A 173 -15.31 16.78 -32.25
CA ARG A 173 -15.94 17.12 -33.53
C ARG A 173 -16.25 15.87 -34.33
N ARG A 174 -15.29 14.96 -34.44
CA ARG A 174 -15.45 13.68 -35.14
C ARG A 174 -16.57 12.82 -34.54
N ASN A 175 -16.70 12.77 -33.22
CA ASN A 175 -17.79 12.03 -32.58
C ASN A 175 -19.16 12.63 -32.89
N ILE A 176 -19.29 13.96 -32.88
CA ILE A 176 -20.54 14.65 -33.24
C ILE A 176 -20.89 14.40 -34.71
N GLU A 177 -19.93 14.55 -35.62
CA GLU A 177 -20.10 14.26 -37.05
C GLU A 177 -20.49 12.80 -37.30
N ASN A 178 -19.91 11.85 -36.57
CA ASN A 178 -20.27 10.43 -36.63
C ASN A 178 -21.68 10.13 -36.11
N ILE A 179 -22.15 10.82 -35.06
CA ILE A 179 -23.54 10.67 -34.59
C ILE A 179 -24.49 11.24 -35.65
N TYR A 180 -24.18 12.41 -36.17
CA TYR A 180 -25.00 13.07 -37.20
C TYR A 180 -25.07 12.26 -38.49
N SER A 181 -23.95 11.71 -38.98
CA SER A 181 -23.92 10.89 -40.19
C SER A 181 -24.72 9.59 -40.04
N ARG A 182 -24.62 8.94 -38.88
CA ARG A 182 -25.43 7.75 -38.55
C ARG A 182 -26.92 8.08 -38.46
N TYR A 183 -27.27 9.20 -37.83
CA TYR A 183 -28.66 9.66 -37.79
C TYR A 183 -29.21 9.99 -39.19
N LYS A 184 -28.42 10.68 -40.03
CA LYS A 184 -28.80 10.98 -41.42
C LYS A 184 -29.02 9.69 -42.23
N LYS A 185 -28.12 8.71 -42.09
CA LYS A 185 -28.25 7.38 -42.72
C LYS A 185 -29.50 6.65 -42.23
N TYR A 186 -29.77 6.67 -40.92
CA TYR A 186 -30.96 6.09 -40.33
C TYR A 186 -32.24 6.71 -40.90
N LYS A 187 -32.31 8.04 -40.94
CA LYS A 187 -33.48 8.77 -41.46
C LYS A 187 -33.72 8.48 -42.95
N PHE A 188 -32.65 8.37 -43.73
CA PHE A 188 -32.73 7.99 -45.15
C PHE A 188 -33.28 6.56 -45.34
N LEU A 189 -32.85 5.61 -44.50
CA LEU A 189 -33.30 4.21 -44.56
C LEU A 189 -34.75 4.01 -44.09
N HIS A 190 -35.21 4.78 -43.10
CA HIS A 190 -36.53 4.61 -42.49
C HIS A 190 -37.62 5.51 -43.08
N TYR A 191 -37.25 6.65 -43.68
CA TYR A 191 -38.20 7.61 -44.25
C TYR A 191 -37.79 8.08 -45.66
N PRO A 192 -37.62 7.16 -46.64
CA PRO A 192 -37.18 7.52 -47.98
C PRO A 192 -38.15 8.47 -48.70
N GLU A 193 -39.46 8.37 -48.42
CA GLU A 193 -40.50 9.21 -49.06
C GLU A 193 -40.39 10.69 -48.70
N LEU A 194 -39.93 11.03 -47.48
CA LEU A 194 -39.75 12.43 -47.06
C LEU A 194 -38.55 13.10 -47.75
N PHE A 195 -37.50 12.32 -48.05
CA PHE A 195 -36.32 12.81 -48.77
C PHE A 195 -36.63 13.06 -50.25
N LEU A 196 -37.35 12.13 -50.90
CA LEU A 196 -37.82 12.31 -52.29
C LEU A 196 -38.72 13.55 -52.43
N LYS A 197 -39.53 13.87 -51.40
CA LYS A 197 -40.40 15.05 -51.42
C LYS A 197 -39.63 16.36 -51.23
N SER A 198 -38.58 16.39 -50.41
CA SER A 198 -37.75 17.60 -50.24
C SER A 198 -36.81 17.87 -51.41
N GLU A 199 -36.35 16.82 -52.08
CA GLU A 199 -35.51 16.95 -53.28
C GLU A 199 -36.36 17.40 -54.47
N ASN A 200 -37.60 16.91 -54.59
CA ASN A 200 -38.56 17.40 -55.58
C ASN A 200 -39.07 18.83 -55.30
N SER A 201 -39.13 19.29 -54.04
CA SER A 201 -39.44 20.69 -53.75
C SER A 201 -38.29 21.64 -54.09
N LEU A 202 -37.04 21.22 -53.88
CA LEU A 202 -35.86 22.00 -54.27
C LEU A 202 -35.63 22.03 -55.80
N LEU A 203 -36.08 21.00 -56.53
CA LEU A 203 -36.09 21.01 -57.99
C LEU A 203 -37.23 21.87 -58.57
N ASN A 204 -38.41 21.89 -57.93
CA ASN A 204 -39.52 22.74 -58.35
C ASN A 204 -39.32 24.24 -58.01
N ASP A 205 -38.56 24.57 -56.98
CA ASP A 205 -38.26 25.97 -56.62
C ASP A 205 -37.21 26.62 -57.54
N ASN A 206 -36.45 25.82 -58.31
CA ASN A 206 -35.51 26.33 -59.32
C ASN A 206 -36.09 26.46 -60.73
N GLU A 207 -37.31 25.94 -61.00
CA GLU A 207 -37.97 26.08 -62.31
C GLU A 207 -38.97 27.24 -62.39
N ASN A 208 -39.32 27.91 -61.28
CA ASN A 208 -40.38 28.93 -61.26
C ASN A 208 -39.95 30.36 -60.86
N ASN A 209 -38.66 30.68 -60.75
CA ASN A 209 -38.20 32.05 -60.44
C ASN A 209 -37.35 32.67 -61.55
N SER A 210 -37.91 32.68 -62.77
CA SER A 210 -37.46 33.57 -63.84
C SER A 210 -38.65 34.36 -64.42
N GLU A 211 -39.21 35.31 -63.68
CA GLU A 211 -40.01 36.40 -64.29
C GLU A 211 -40.27 37.57 -63.32
N SER A 212 -39.98 38.80 -63.79
CA SER A 212 -40.39 40.14 -63.29
C SER A 212 -40.04 40.52 -61.84
N THR A 213 -39.08 41.42 -61.53
CA THR A 213 -39.08 42.89 -61.72
C THR A 213 -40.36 43.59 -61.23
N GLU A 214 -40.31 44.24 -60.06
CA GLU A 214 -40.75 45.64 -59.89
C GLU A 214 -40.42 46.22 -58.49
N MET A 215 -40.16 47.52 -58.50
CA MET A 215 -39.71 48.42 -57.43
C MET A 215 -40.77 48.72 -56.36
N LEU A 216 -40.33 49.11 -55.15
CA LEU A 216 -40.74 50.32 -54.36
C LEU A 216 -40.26 50.11 -52.91
N ASP A 217 -39.25 50.82 -52.39
CA ASP A 217 -39.19 52.23 -51.92
C ASP A 217 -40.09 52.59 -50.72
N ASN A 218 -39.44 53.27 -49.76
CA ASN A 218 -39.96 54.14 -48.67
C ASN A 218 -40.43 53.48 -47.35
N LYS A 219 -39.75 53.83 -46.24
CA LYS A 219 -40.16 54.82 -45.19
C LYS A 219 -41.09 54.18 -44.14
N GLU A 220 -41.16 54.55 -42.87
CA GLU A 220 -40.58 55.56 -41.98
C GLU A 220 -41.02 55.12 -40.55
N ASP A 221 -40.48 55.82 -39.54
CA ASP A 221 -41.05 56.04 -38.20
C ASP A 221 -40.98 54.90 -37.17
N SER A 222 -40.24 55.01 -36.05
CA SER A 222 -40.21 56.03 -34.97
C SER A 222 -41.44 55.99 -34.07
N GLU A 223 -41.22 55.68 -32.79
CA GLU A 223 -41.96 56.12 -31.58
C GLU A 223 -41.22 55.44 -30.40
N ASP A 224 -40.25 56.10 -29.76
CA ASP A 224 -40.33 57.11 -28.70
C ASP A 224 -41.00 56.69 -27.38
N ASP A 225 -40.27 57.04 -26.30
CA ASP A 225 -40.71 57.41 -24.96
C ASP A 225 -41.20 56.33 -23.96
N ASN A 226 -40.42 56.08 -22.88
CA ASN A 226 -40.36 57.00 -21.72
C ASN A 226 -39.61 56.39 -20.50
N ASN A 227 -38.53 57.07 -20.13
CA ASN A 227 -38.14 57.60 -18.79
C ASN A 227 -38.49 56.89 -17.47
N ASN A 228 -37.44 56.64 -16.67
CA ASN A 228 -37.11 57.33 -15.40
C ASN A 228 -35.83 56.69 -14.83
N GLU A 229 -34.66 57.37 -14.87
CA GLU A 229 -34.08 58.24 -13.81
C GLU A 229 -34.08 57.57 -12.42
N GLU A 230 -32.97 57.47 -11.67
CA GLU A 230 -32.02 58.52 -11.30
C GLU A 230 -30.61 57.97 -10.93
N ASN A 231 -29.58 58.78 -11.24
CA ASN A 231 -28.38 59.16 -10.46
C ASN A 231 -27.42 58.08 -9.88
N SER A 232 -26.10 58.30 -9.83
CA SER A 232 -25.22 59.43 -10.15
C SER A 232 -23.77 58.93 -10.04
N GLY A 233 -22.81 59.63 -10.67
CA GLY A 233 -21.40 59.54 -10.28
C GLY A 233 -20.44 59.54 -11.46
N ASP A 234 -20.16 60.76 -11.94
CA ASP A 234 -19.08 61.13 -12.83
C ASP A 234 -17.70 60.63 -12.38
N GLU A 235 -16.79 60.38 -13.32
CA GLU A 235 -15.64 61.28 -13.57
C GLU A 235 -14.73 60.66 -14.64
N ASP A 236 -14.70 61.37 -15.76
CA ASP A 236 -13.51 61.89 -16.42
C ASP A 236 -12.49 60.96 -17.11
N ASP A 237 -12.43 61.25 -18.42
CA ASP A 237 -11.24 61.76 -19.09
C ASP A 237 -10.44 60.83 -20.03
N ASN A 238 -10.77 61.06 -21.29
CA ASN A 238 -9.87 61.66 -22.29
C ASN A 238 -8.92 60.76 -23.09
N ASN A 239 -9.27 60.78 -24.38
CA ASN A 239 -8.44 61.23 -25.50
C ASN A 239 -7.58 60.24 -26.28
N ASN A 240 -8.10 60.02 -27.49
CA ASN A 240 -7.52 60.42 -28.78
C ASN A 240 -6.37 59.64 -29.41
N GLY A 241 -6.55 59.48 -30.72
CA GLY A 241 -5.47 59.51 -31.72
C GLY A 241 -5.42 58.22 -32.53
N GLU A 242 -6.31 58.03 -33.49
CA GLU A 242 -6.19 58.47 -34.90
C GLU A 242 -5.09 57.77 -35.73
N ASN A 243 -5.55 57.40 -36.93
CA ASN A 243 -4.85 57.28 -38.20
C ASN A 243 -4.06 56.00 -38.49
N SER A 244 -4.03 55.50 -39.74
CA SER A 244 -4.83 55.62 -40.96
C SER A 244 -4.04 54.79 -41.99
N GLU A 245 -4.73 54.25 -43.01
CA GLU A 245 -4.18 53.97 -44.35
C GLU A 245 -3.07 52.88 -44.44
N ASP A 246 -2.90 52.09 -45.49
CA ASP A 246 -3.53 51.92 -46.80
C ASP A 246 -2.88 50.64 -47.41
N GLU A 247 -3.58 50.04 -48.40
CA GLU A 247 -3.00 49.37 -49.59
C GLU A 247 -2.01 48.19 -49.40
N GLU A 248 -1.77 47.24 -50.30
CA GLU A 248 -2.35 46.65 -51.51
C GLU A 248 -1.45 45.44 -51.83
N ASN A 249 -1.94 44.52 -52.67
CA ASN A 249 -1.17 43.62 -53.56
C ASN A 249 -0.36 42.46 -52.93
N SER A 250 -0.67 41.18 -53.20
CA SER A 250 -0.78 40.40 -54.45
C SER A 250 0.53 39.75 -54.91
N ASN A 251 0.38 38.51 -55.40
CA ASN A 251 1.33 37.63 -56.09
C ASN A 251 2.39 36.90 -55.23
N SER A 252 2.40 35.56 -55.12
CA SER A 252 2.43 34.44 -56.10
C SER A 252 3.86 34.01 -56.49
N GLU A 253 3.96 32.71 -56.82
CA GLU A 253 5.11 31.96 -57.39
C GLU A 253 5.98 31.18 -56.37
N LYS A 254 5.92 29.84 -56.36
CA LYS A 254 6.65 28.82 -57.20
C LYS A 254 8.04 28.53 -56.59
N ASP A 255 8.70 27.38 -56.65
CA ASP A 255 8.57 26.01 -57.21
C ASP A 255 9.23 25.11 -56.10
N SER A 256 9.39 23.79 -56.13
CA SER A 256 9.84 22.86 -57.18
C SER A 256 9.85 21.43 -56.60
N GLU A 257 9.47 20.44 -57.42
CA GLU A 257 10.19 19.18 -57.74
C GLU A 257 10.60 18.23 -56.60
N ASP A 258 10.64 16.90 -56.70
CA ASP A 258 10.32 15.83 -57.67
C ASP A 258 10.41 14.54 -56.80
N ASP A 259 9.66 13.45 -56.99
CA ASP A 259 9.97 12.27 -57.84
C ASP A 259 9.65 11.04 -56.90
N ASP A 260 9.19 9.86 -57.27
CA ASP A 260 8.96 9.18 -58.54
C ASP A 260 8.19 7.86 -58.24
N SER A 261 7.54 7.32 -59.29
CA SER A 261 7.24 5.90 -59.55
C SER A 261 6.04 5.17 -58.89
N LYS A 262 5.26 4.28 -59.55
CA LYS A 262 5.09 3.84 -60.96
C LYS A 262 3.91 2.82 -61.00
N ILE A 263 3.01 2.95 -61.99
CA ILE A 263 2.50 1.90 -62.93
C ILE A 263 1.58 0.76 -62.35
N LEU A 264 0.52 0.17 -62.96
CA LEU A 264 0.06 -0.19 -64.33
C LEU A 264 -1.52 -0.18 -64.36
N THR A 265 -2.21 0.54 -65.26
CA THR A 265 -2.77 0.18 -66.61
C THR A 265 -4.17 -0.48 -66.72
N ASN A 266 -5.03 0.26 -67.43
CA ASN A 266 -5.81 -0.07 -68.66
C ASN A 266 -7.12 -0.88 -68.70
N SER A 267 -7.98 -0.31 -69.56
CA SER A 267 -9.11 -0.85 -70.33
C SER A 267 -10.45 -0.93 -69.57
N SER A 268 -11.60 -0.54 -70.11
CA SER A 268 -11.99 -0.39 -71.51
C SER A 268 -13.19 0.56 -71.63
N ASN A 269 -13.12 1.43 -72.65
CA ASN A 269 -14.26 2.12 -73.23
C ASN A 269 -15.30 1.15 -73.81
N SER A 270 -16.49 1.72 -74.06
CA SER A 270 -17.62 1.23 -74.86
C SER A 270 -18.68 0.43 -74.10
N ILE A 271 -19.80 1.09 -73.80
CA ILE A 271 -21.20 0.69 -74.01
C ILE A 271 -22.03 1.89 -73.52
N ASP A 272 -22.26 2.89 -74.37
CA ASP A 272 -23.15 4.03 -74.01
C ASP A 272 -23.94 4.58 -75.21
N ILE A 273 -24.20 3.74 -76.23
CA ILE A 273 -24.97 4.16 -77.42
C ILE A 273 -26.32 3.42 -77.59
N GLU A 274 -26.72 2.49 -76.72
CA GLU A 274 -27.93 1.68 -76.98
C GLU A 274 -29.00 1.60 -75.86
N LEU A 275 -29.10 2.62 -75.00
CA LEU A 275 -30.12 2.65 -73.92
C LEU A 275 -31.22 3.71 -74.04
N ASN A 276 -31.30 4.41 -75.17
CA ASN A 276 -32.30 5.46 -75.41
C ASN A 276 -33.66 4.98 -75.91
N ASN A 277 -33.88 3.68 -76.13
CA ASN A 277 -35.17 3.16 -76.60
C ASN A 277 -35.78 2.04 -75.73
N ILE A 278 -35.62 2.12 -74.41
CA ILE A 278 -36.41 1.31 -73.47
C ILE A 278 -37.46 2.22 -72.84
N SER A 279 -38.74 1.96 -73.13
CA SER A 279 -39.87 2.74 -72.61
C SER A 279 -39.77 2.91 -71.09
N LEU A 280 -40.12 4.10 -70.63
CA LEU A 280 -40.06 4.51 -69.22
C LEU A 280 -40.70 3.47 -68.28
N GLU A 281 -41.78 2.83 -68.73
CA GLU A 281 -42.47 1.75 -68.00
C GLU A 281 -41.59 0.53 -67.71
N LYS A 282 -40.74 0.09 -68.66
CA LYS A 282 -39.81 -1.03 -68.43
C LYS A 282 -38.63 -0.65 -67.54
N LYS A 283 -38.24 0.65 -67.54
CA LYS A 283 -37.26 1.17 -66.57
C LYS A 283 -37.86 1.23 -65.17
N ILE A 284 -39.12 1.64 -65.04
CA ILE A 284 -39.87 1.64 -63.77
C ILE A 284 -40.08 0.20 -63.26
N GLU A 285 -40.41 -0.75 -64.13
CA GLU A 285 -40.58 -2.17 -63.75
C GLU A 285 -39.25 -2.83 -63.35
N LYS A 286 -38.14 -2.54 -64.05
CA LYS A 286 -36.80 -2.97 -63.63
C LYS A 286 -36.37 -2.32 -62.32
N PHE A 287 -36.65 -1.03 -62.10
CA PHE A 287 -36.38 -0.36 -60.83
C PHE A 287 -37.23 -0.91 -59.69
N SER A 288 -38.51 -1.22 -59.94
CA SER A 288 -39.41 -1.89 -58.99
C SER A 288 -38.91 -3.29 -58.63
N ASN A 289 -38.44 -4.06 -59.61
CA ASN A 289 -37.87 -5.38 -59.38
C ASN A 289 -36.51 -5.32 -58.68
N ILE A 290 -35.65 -4.34 -58.97
CA ILE A 290 -34.40 -4.09 -58.21
C ILE A 290 -34.74 -3.66 -56.78
N TYR A 291 -35.73 -2.79 -56.57
CA TYR A 291 -36.18 -2.37 -55.25
C TYR A 291 -36.75 -3.54 -54.43
N ASN A 292 -37.47 -4.46 -55.08
CA ASN A 292 -37.98 -5.69 -54.47
C ASN A 292 -36.86 -6.70 -54.18
N ILE A 293 -35.83 -6.80 -55.03
CA ILE A 293 -34.65 -7.66 -54.82
C ILE A 293 -33.74 -7.11 -53.71
N VAL A 294 -33.51 -5.81 -53.66
CA VAL A 294 -32.73 -5.14 -52.60
C VAL A 294 -33.44 -5.27 -51.25
N ASN A 295 -34.77 -5.10 -51.21
CA ASN A 295 -35.55 -5.31 -49.98
C ASN A 295 -35.65 -6.78 -49.54
N THR A 296 -35.43 -7.75 -50.43
CA THR A 296 -35.48 -9.18 -50.06
C THR A 296 -34.13 -9.77 -49.68
N ILE A 297 -33.00 -9.14 -50.04
CA ILE A 297 -31.65 -9.68 -49.80
C ILE A 297 -30.88 -8.94 -48.69
N GLU A 298 -31.15 -7.66 -48.42
CA GLU A 298 -30.55 -7.00 -47.25
C GLU A 298 -31.27 -7.43 -45.96
N LYS A 299 -30.63 -8.33 -45.20
CA LYS A 299 -30.79 -8.31 -43.74
C LYS A 299 -30.47 -6.88 -43.30
N LYS A 300 -31.50 -6.08 -43.03
CA LYS A 300 -31.37 -4.72 -42.48
C LYS A 300 -30.45 -4.79 -41.27
N GLU A 301 -29.16 -4.51 -41.44
CA GLU A 301 -28.30 -4.22 -40.32
C GLU A 301 -28.94 -3.03 -39.62
N LEU A 302 -29.39 -3.25 -38.38
CA LEU A 302 -29.99 -2.22 -37.55
C LEU A 302 -29.00 -1.04 -37.52
N CYS A 303 -29.38 0.06 -38.18
CA CYS A 303 -28.56 1.26 -38.22
C CYS A 303 -28.64 1.93 -36.85
N ASN A 304 -27.82 1.48 -35.91
CA ASN A 304 -27.78 2.02 -34.56
C ASN A 304 -27.25 3.47 -34.60
N VAL A 305 -28.16 4.43 -34.46
CA VAL A 305 -27.83 5.87 -34.38
C VAL A 305 -26.85 6.15 -33.24
N PHE A 306 -27.05 5.46 -32.11
CA PHE A 306 -26.24 5.59 -30.90
C PHE A 306 -25.55 4.28 -30.56
N ASN A 307 -24.24 4.30 -30.37
CA ASN A 307 -23.49 3.12 -29.91
C ASN A 307 -23.56 2.98 -28.39
N ASN A 308 -23.74 4.12 -27.70
CA ASN A 308 -23.84 4.18 -26.26
C ASN A 308 -24.88 5.23 -25.84
N PRO A 309 -25.55 5.04 -24.70
CA PRO A 309 -26.58 5.96 -24.17
C PRO A 309 -26.04 7.38 -23.89
N TYR A 310 -24.72 7.53 -23.72
CA TYR A 310 -24.06 8.81 -23.50
C TYR A 310 -24.08 9.69 -24.76
N GLU A 311 -24.04 9.11 -25.95
CA GLU A 311 -24.05 9.87 -27.22
C GLU A 311 -25.34 10.71 -27.37
N PHE A 312 -26.44 10.29 -26.73
CA PHE A 312 -27.66 11.08 -26.65
C PHE A 312 -27.53 12.30 -25.73
N GLU A 313 -26.84 12.17 -24.59
CA GLU A 313 -26.53 13.33 -23.73
C GLU A 313 -25.74 14.40 -24.50
N LEU A 314 -24.76 13.98 -25.31
CA LEU A 314 -23.98 14.88 -26.16
C LEU A 314 -24.87 15.62 -27.15
N SER A 315 -25.79 14.88 -27.76
CA SER A 315 -26.73 15.42 -28.74
C SER A 315 -27.66 16.46 -28.09
N CYS A 316 -28.19 16.19 -26.89
CA CYS A 316 -28.99 17.15 -26.13
C CYS A 316 -28.19 18.41 -25.75
N ARG A 317 -26.90 18.29 -25.39
CA ARG A 317 -26.04 19.44 -25.10
C ARG A 317 -25.78 20.29 -26.35
N TYR A 318 -25.52 19.65 -27.49
CA TYR A 318 -25.34 20.35 -28.76
C TYR A 318 -26.63 21.11 -29.13
N LEU A 319 -27.79 20.45 -29.02
CA LEU A 319 -29.09 21.05 -29.30
C LEU A 319 -29.48 22.16 -28.33
N LYS A 320 -28.98 22.13 -27.09
CA LYS A 320 -29.19 23.19 -26.11
C LYS A 320 -28.63 24.55 -26.57
N HIS A 321 -27.57 24.54 -27.36
CA HIS A 321 -26.97 25.76 -27.91
C HIS A 321 -27.70 26.28 -29.15
N ASN A 322 -28.72 25.59 -29.66
CA ASN A 322 -29.43 25.94 -30.88
C ASN A 322 -30.94 26.13 -30.58
N GLU A 323 -31.39 27.37 -30.46
CA GLU A 323 -32.70 27.74 -29.91
C GLU A 323 -33.88 27.61 -30.88
N LYS A 324 -33.63 27.12 -32.09
CA LYS A 324 -34.66 27.00 -33.12
C LYS A 324 -35.66 25.88 -32.79
N LYS A 325 -36.92 26.04 -33.23
CA LYS A 325 -38.00 25.07 -32.98
C LYS A 325 -37.68 23.69 -33.57
N GLU A 326 -36.94 23.65 -34.66
CA GLU A 326 -36.46 22.43 -35.32
C GLU A 326 -35.49 21.64 -34.42
N SER A 327 -34.69 22.32 -33.60
CA SER A 327 -33.79 21.67 -32.64
C SER A 327 -34.56 20.87 -31.58
N PHE A 328 -35.75 21.36 -31.19
CA PHE A 328 -36.60 20.67 -30.22
C PHE A 328 -37.19 19.40 -30.82
N LEU A 329 -37.71 19.47 -32.05
CA LEU A 329 -38.21 18.30 -32.78
C LEU A 329 -37.10 17.27 -32.99
N LEU A 330 -35.89 17.73 -33.33
CA LEU A 330 -34.72 16.85 -33.47
C LEU A 330 -34.34 16.17 -32.14
N ALA A 331 -34.44 16.88 -31.01
CA ALA A 331 -34.18 16.29 -29.69
C ALA A 331 -35.18 15.17 -29.34
N GLU A 332 -36.46 15.37 -29.66
CA GLU A 332 -37.51 14.39 -29.47
C GLU A 332 -37.30 13.14 -30.35
N ASP A 333 -36.95 13.33 -31.62
CA ASP A 333 -36.64 12.24 -32.55
C ASP A 333 -35.43 11.42 -32.06
N LEU A 334 -34.36 12.11 -31.64
CA LEU A 334 -33.18 11.47 -31.09
C LEU A 334 -33.47 10.76 -29.76
N PHE A 335 -34.41 11.29 -28.95
CA PHE A 335 -34.84 10.66 -27.71
C PHE A 335 -35.57 9.36 -27.97
N LYS A 336 -36.56 9.35 -28.86
CA LYS A 336 -37.33 8.15 -29.23
C LYS A 336 -36.41 7.05 -29.76
N GLU A 337 -35.44 7.43 -30.58
CA GLU A 337 -34.47 6.47 -31.13
C GLU A 337 -33.52 5.93 -30.05
N CYS A 338 -33.00 6.79 -29.18
CA CYS A 338 -32.14 6.36 -28.08
C CYS A 338 -32.89 5.50 -27.06
N GLN A 339 -34.17 5.82 -26.82
CA GLN A 339 -35.07 5.04 -25.97
C GLN A 339 -35.29 3.65 -26.57
N HIS A 340 -35.46 3.53 -27.88
CA HIS A 340 -35.59 2.24 -28.56
C HIS A 340 -34.30 1.40 -28.44
N LEU A 341 -33.13 2.02 -28.60
CA LEU A 341 -31.83 1.34 -28.49
C LEU A 341 -31.45 0.97 -27.04
N PHE A 342 -31.83 1.79 -26.06
CA PHE A 342 -31.44 1.63 -24.66
C PHE A 342 -32.62 1.84 -23.69
N PRO A 343 -33.70 1.06 -23.78
CA PRO A 343 -34.96 1.31 -23.07
C PRO A 343 -34.82 1.29 -21.54
N ASN A 344 -33.83 0.55 -21.03
CA ASN A 344 -33.57 0.39 -19.61
C ASN A 344 -32.64 1.46 -19.03
N ASN A 345 -32.08 2.37 -19.84
CA ASN A 345 -31.13 3.37 -19.35
C ASN A 345 -31.84 4.63 -18.85
N ILE A 346 -31.92 4.78 -17.52
CA ILE A 346 -32.52 5.94 -16.84
C ILE A 346 -31.98 7.28 -17.33
N TYR A 347 -30.69 7.36 -17.62
CA TYR A 347 -30.05 8.65 -17.85
C TYR A 347 -30.58 9.34 -19.10
N ILE A 348 -31.02 8.57 -20.10
CA ILE A 348 -31.65 9.09 -21.32
C ILE A 348 -32.91 9.90 -20.97
N TYR A 349 -33.81 9.32 -20.18
CA TYR A 349 -35.01 9.99 -19.70
C TYR A 349 -34.69 11.21 -18.83
N ILE A 350 -33.73 11.09 -17.90
CA ILE A 350 -33.31 12.22 -17.06
C ILE A 350 -32.78 13.37 -17.93
N TYR A 351 -31.98 13.09 -18.95
CA TYR A 351 -31.41 14.11 -19.82
C TYR A 351 -32.44 14.77 -20.73
N TYR A 352 -33.37 13.99 -21.27
CA TYR A 352 -34.45 14.51 -22.08
C TYR A 352 -35.39 15.39 -21.24
N SER A 353 -35.81 14.91 -20.05
CA SER A 353 -36.60 15.70 -19.10
C SER A 353 -35.89 16.99 -18.69
N TYR A 354 -34.57 16.94 -18.46
CA TYR A 354 -33.78 18.13 -18.16
C TYR A 354 -33.70 19.10 -19.34
N TYR A 355 -33.54 18.60 -20.57
CA TYR A 355 -33.53 19.43 -21.78
C TYR A 355 -34.88 20.14 -21.99
N ILE A 356 -35.99 19.41 -21.87
CA ILE A 356 -37.34 19.98 -21.93
C ILE A 356 -37.54 21.05 -20.85
N PHE A 357 -37.16 20.74 -19.61
CA PHE A 357 -37.28 21.66 -18.48
C PHE A 357 -36.41 22.92 -18.65
N TYR A 358 -35.21 22.80 -19.20
CA TYR A 358 -34.36 23.95 -19.47
C TYR A 358 -34.97 24.86 -20.53
N ASN A 359 -35.52 24.30 -21.60
CA ASN A 359 -36.18 25.08 -22.65
C ASN A 359 -37.49 25.72 -22.17
N SER A 360 -38.24 25.06 -21.29
CA SER A 360 -39.46 25.64 -20.71
C SER A 360 -39.18 26.85 -19.82
N LEU A 361 -38.06 26.85 -19.07
CA LEU A 361 -37.62 28.01 -18.30
C LEU A 361 -37.22 29.22 -19.16
N LYS A 362 -36.96 29.03 -20.45
CA LYS A 362 -36.44 30.08 -21.35
C LYS A 362 -37.49 30.65 -22.29
N LYS A 363 -38.56 29.90 -22.61
CA LYS A 363 -39.73 30.45 -23.30
C LYS A 363 -40.42 31.45 -22.37
N ASN A 364 -40.66 32.67 -22.86
CA ASN A 364 -41.31 33.75 -22.10
C ASN A 364 -42.71 33.35 -21.60
N LYS A 365 -43.14 33.98 -20.51
CA LYS A 365 -44.31 33.66 -19.66
C LYS A 365 -45.70 33.69 -20.35
N ASP A 366 -45.79 33.99 -21.65
CA ASP A 366 -47.08 34.34 -22.25
C ASP A 366 -47.89 33.14 -22.80
N ASP A 367 -47.31 31.94 -22.92
CA ASP A 367 -48.01 30.74 -23.39
C ASP A 367 -48.23 29.69 -22.27
N THR A 368 -49.18 29.96 -21.38
CA THR A 368 -49.55 29.09 -20.25
C THR A 368 -50.08 27.70 -20.65
N LYS A 369 -50.56 27.52 -21.89
CA LYS A 369 -51.07 26.22 -22.38
C LYS A 369 -49.96 25.22 -22.69
N ASP A 370 -48.81 25.69 -23.17
CA ASP A 370 -47.67 24.82 -23.53
C ASP A 370 -46.95 24.30 -22.27
N GLU A 371 -46.95 25.08 -21.19
CA GLU A 371 -46.27 24.74 -19.94
C GLU A 371 -46.85 23.46 -19.29
N LYS A 372 -48.17 23.28 -19.37
CA LYS A 372 -48.84 22.09 -18.81
C LYS A 372 -48.48 20.81 -19.57
N ILE A 373 -48.38 20.88 -20.90
CA ILE A 373 -48.02 19.73 -21.75
C ILE A 373 -46.56 19.33 -21.52
N ILE A 374 -45.67 20.33 -21.42
CA ILE A 374 -44.24 20.16 -21.12
C ILE A 374 -44.06 19.50 -19.74
N ASN A 375 -44.74 20.02 -18.70
CA ASN A 375 -44.63 19.46 -17.35
C ASN A 375 -45.13 18.02 -17.29
N ASN A 376 -46.25 17.70 -17.94
CA ASN A 376 -46.76 16.32 -18.03
C ASN A 376 -45.75 15.38 -18.70
N THR A 377 -45.09 15.83 -19.77
CA THR A 377 -44.06 15.04 -20.48
C THR A 377 -42.83 14.79 -19.58
N ILE A 378 -42.45 15.78 -18.76
CA ILE A 378 -41.37 15.63 -17.77
C ILE A 378 -41.77 14.61 -16.68
N TYR A 379 -43.00 14.69 -16.16
CA TYR A 379 -43.50 13.79 -15.12
C TYR A 379 -43.60 12.35 -15.60
N GLU A 380 -44.12 12.13 -16.81
CA GLU A 380 -44.23 10.80 -17.40
C GLU A 380 -42.85 10.14 -17.53
N ASN A 381 -41.88 10.87 -18.09
CA ASN A 381 -40.50 10.38 -18.23
C ASN A 381 -39.82 10.10 -16.88
N LEU A 382 -40.00 10.97 -15.88
CA LEU A 382 -39.41 10.76 -14.54
C LEU A 382 -40.11 9.65 -13.75
N SER A 383 -41.42 9.46 -13.94
CA SER A 383 -42.19 8.36 -13.36
C SER A 383 -41.71 7.00 -13.92
N ASN A 384 -41.56 6.92 -15.25
CA ASN A 384 -41.01 5.74 -15.93
C ASN A 384 -39.61 5.38 -15.39
N VAL A 385 -38.79 6.40 -15.09
CA VAL A 385 -37.48 6.23 -14.47
C VAL A 385 -37.56 5.68 -13.03
N MET A 386 -38.45 6.22 -12.20
CA MET A 386 -38.62 5.79 -10.80
C MET A 386 -39.06 4.31 -10.70
N ASN A 387 -39.90 3.88 -11.65
CA ASN A 387 -40.42 2.52 -11.76
C ASN A 387 -39.39 1.52 -12.34
N SER A 388 -38.31 1.99 -12.97
CA SER A 388 -37.28 1.09 -13.54
C SER A 388 -36.40 0.39 -12.48
N LYS A 389 -35.79 -0.77 -12.82
CA LYS A 389 -35.01 -1.65 -11.91
C LYS A 389 -33.62 -1.13 -11.47
N ASN A 390 -33.32 0.15 -11.65
CA ASN A 390 -31.95 0.64 -11.72
C ASN A 390 -31.31 1.09 -10.39
N LYS A 391 -30.01 1.45 -10.47
CA LYS A 391 -29.11 1.86 -9.37
C LYS A 391 -29.69 3.01 -8.53
N LEU A 392 -29.52 2.92 -7.20
CA LEU A 392 -30.04 3.83 -6.16
C LEU A 392 -29.82 5.33 -6.47
N ILE A 393 -28.65 5.69 -6.99
CA ILE A 393 -28.29 7.08 -7.32
C ILE A 393 -29.17 7.65 -8.45
N GLY A 394 -29.42 6.88 -9.51
CA GLY A 394 -30.27 7.34 -10.63
C GLY A 394 -31.71 7.60 -10.19
N LYS A 395 -32.25 6.74 -9.31
CA LYS A 395 -33.58 6.93 -8.71
C LYS A 395 -33.63 8.17 -7.81
N TYR A 396 -32.58 8.42 -7.04
CA TYR A 396 -32.48 9.64 -6.22
C TYR A 396 -32.51 10.90 -7.10
N PHE A 397 -31.73 10.94 -8.20
CA PHE A 397 -31.72 12.08 -9.13
C PHE A 397 -33.08 12.32 -9.79
N ALA A 398 -33.72 11.25 -10.27
CA ALA A 398 -35.05 11.36 -10.88
C ALA A 398 -36.10 11.84 -9.89
N ARG A 399 -36.06 11.32 -8.65
CA ARG A 399 -36.92 11.76 -7.55
C ARG A 399 -36.68 13.22 -7.19
N TYR A 400 -35.43 13.66 -7.18
CA TYR A 400 -35.10 15.07 -6.93
C TYR A 400 -35.65 15.99 -8.03
N LEU A 401 -35.38 15.68 -9.31
CA LEU A 401 -35.92 16.45 -10.44
C LEU A 401 -37.44 16.49 -10.41
N TYR A 402 -38.07 15.35 -10.12
CA TYR A 402 -39.52 15.24 -9.97
C TYR A 402 -40.06 16.15 -8.86
N LEU A 403 -39.40 16.17 -7.69
CA LEU A 403 -39.79 17.03 -6.56
C LEU A 403 -39.56 18.51 -6.87
N GLU A 404 -38.49 18.87 -7.58
CA GLU A 404 -38.18 20.25 -7.93
C GLU A 404 -39.11 20.80 -9.01
N THR A 405 -39.42 20.02 -10.05
CA THR A 405 -40.44 20.39 -11.06
C THR A 405 -41.81 20.51 -10.42
N LYS A 406 -42.13 19.59 -9.49
CA LYS A 406 -43.36 19.62 -8.70
C LYS A 406 -43.46 20.88 -7.85
N ARG A 407 -42.42 21.18 -7.06
CA ARG A 407 -42.36 22.36 -6.20
C ARG A 407 -42.54 23.66 -6.99
N LYS A 408 -42.00 23.75 -8.20
CA LYS A 408 -42.19 24.93 -9.07
C LYS A 408 -43.59 24.99 -9.69
N SER A 409 -44.16 23.85 -10.10
CA SER A 409 -45.55 23.82 -10.58
C SER A 409 -46.58 24.07 -9.48
N SER A 410 -46.27 23.74 -8.22
CA SER A 410 -47.18 23.90 -7.07
C SER A 410 -47.11 25.26 -6.38
N PHE A 411 -46.12 26.10 -6.70
CA PHE A 411 -46.12 27.51 -6.25
C PHE A 411 -47.27 28.34 -6.86
N GLY A 412 -48.02 27.80 -7.82
CA GLY A 412 -49.21 28.43 -8.43
C GLY A 412 -50.56 27.82 -8.05
N SER A 413 -50.62 26.69 -7.33
CA SER A 413 -51.89 26.02 -7.01
C SER A 413 -51.90 25.43 -5.60
N ASN A 414 -52.97 25.73 -4.85
CA ASN A 414 -53.25 25.38 -3.44
C ASN A 414 -52.49 24.15 -2.86
N SER A 415 -51.78 24.38 -1.77
CA SER A 415 -50.82 23.50 -1.07
C SER A 415 -51.34 22.18 -0.49
N ASN A 416 -52.62 21.83 -0.67
CA ASN A 416 -53.20 20.63 -0.06
C ASN A 416 -53.02 19.36 -0.91
N ASP A 417 -52.93 19.46 -2.25
CA ASP A 417 -52.78 18.28 -3.13
C ASP A 417 -51.35 17.68 -3.13
N ASP A 418 -50.35 18.50 -2.78
CA ASP A 418 -48.95 18.10 -2.78
C ASP A 418 -48.58 17.18 -1.60
N ASN A 419 -49.20 17.40 -0.44
CA ASN A 419 -49.01 16.57 0.74
C ASN A 419 -49.61 15.17 0.56
N THR A 420 -50.77 15.08 -0.10
CA THR A 420 -51.48 13.83 -0.38
C THR A 420 -50.65 12.89 -1.26
N SER A 421 -50.02 13.42 -2.30
CA SER A 421 -49.20 12.61 -3.22
C SER A 421 -47.82 12.22 -2.65
N ILE A 422 -47.24 13.02 -1.75
CA ILE A 422 -46.05 12.60 -0.97
C ILE A 422 -46.43 11.47 -0.03
N PHE A 423 -47.56 11.62 0.66
CA PHE A 423 -48.14 10.64 1.54
C PHE A 423 -48.39 9.30 0.81
N GLU A 424 -49.09 9.30 -0.33
CA GLU A 424 -49.35 8.12 -1.17
C GLU A 424 -48.05 7.42 -1.60
N SER A 425 -47.02 8.19 -1.99
CA SER A 425 -45.73 7.61 -2.39
C SER A 425 -45.02 6.89 -1.24
N MET A 426 -45.07 7.46 -0.02
CA MET A 426 -44.46 6.85 1.15
C MET A 426 -45.26 5.63 1.60
N GLN A 427 -46.59 5.74 1.58
CA GLN A 427 -47.51 4.65 1.87
C GLN A 427 -47.26 3.47 0.93
N LYS A 428 -47.20 3.72 -0.39
CA LYS A 428 -46.91 2.69 -1.39
C LYS A 428 -45.57 2.00 -1.13
N CYS A 429 -44.50 2.72 -0.84
CA CYS A 429 -43.21 2.10 -0.49
C CYS A 429 -43.28 1.25 0.78
N ALA A 430 -43.96 1.73 1.83
CA ALA A 430 -44.12 0.96 3.07
C ALA A 430 -44.91 -0.33 2.82
N ILE A 431 -45.98 -0.26 2.02
CA ILE A 431 -46.79 -1.41 1.60
C ILE A 431 -45.96 -2.38 0.75
N GLU A 432 -45.19 -1.91 -0.23
CA GLU A 432 -44.33 -2.77 -1.05
C GLU A 432 -43.28 -3.51 -0.21
N ASP A 433 -42.64 -2.83 0.75
CA ASP A 433 -41.69 -3.47 1.64
C ASP A 433 -42.39 -4.46 2.60
N HIS A 434 -43.59 -4.14 3.08
CA HIS A 434 -44.42 -5.05 3.88
C HIS A 434 -44.76 -6.32 3.09
N ILE A 435 -45.26 -6.19 1.87
CA ILE A 435 -45.56 -7.32 0.96
C ILE A 435 -44.31 -8.15 0.67
N ARG A 436 -43.14 -7.51 0.43
CA ARG A 436 -41.87 -8.23 0.25
C ARG A 436 -41.49 -9.05 1.47
N ILE A 437 -41.73 -8.52 2.67
CA ILE A 437 -41.45 -9.25 3.91
C ILE A 437 -42.38 -10.47 4.02
N LEU A 438 -43.67 -10.31 3.73
CA LEU A 438 -44.63 -11.41 3.71
C LEU A 438 -44.22 -12.49 2.68
N HIS A 439 -43.76 -12.08 1.49
CA HIS A 439 -43.20 -13.02 0.51
C HIS A 439 -41.96 -13.77 1.02
N LEU A 440 -41.04 -13.11 1.74
CA LEU A 440 -39.88 -13.79 2.34
C LEU A 440 -40.29 -14.80 3.42
N ILE A 441 -41.36 -14.51 4.17
CA ILE A 441 -41.95 -15.45 5.13
C ILE A 441 -42.57 -16.64 4.37
N ILE A 442 -43.32 -16.39 3.29
CA ILE A 442 -43.89 -17.43 2.44
C ILE A 442 -42.78 -18.30 1.85
N ASP A 443 -41.69 -17.72 1.33
CA ASP A 443 -40.54 -18.45 0.79
C ASP A 443 -39.86 -19.33 1.85
N PHE A 444 -39.77 -18.83 3.09
CA PHE A 444 -39.28 -19.61 4.22
C PHE A 444 -40.19 -20.82 4.52
N PHE A 445 -41.51 -20.66 4.53
CA PHE A 445 -42.43 -21.78 4.76
C PHE A 445 -42.56 -22.72 3.56
N LYS A 446 -42.43 -22.22 2.33
CA LYS A 446 -42.29 -23.04 1.12
C LYS A 446 -41.03 -23.90 1.22
N TYR A 447 -39.91 -23.32 1.63
CA TYR A 447 -38.67 -24.06 1.89
C TYR A 447 -38.86 -25.18 2.93
N ILE A 448 -39.60 -24.94 4.01
CA ILE A 448 -39.95 -25.97 4.99
C ILE A 448 -40.83 -27.08 4.37
N LYS A 449 -41.76 -26.73 3.47
CA LYS A 449 -42.76 -27.64 2.88
C LYS A 449 -42.19 -28.65 1.87
N PHE A 450 -41.13 -28.31 1.11
CA PHE A 450 -40.69 -29.07 -0.08
C PHE A 450 -39.72 -30.25 0.15
N ASP A 451 -39.41 -30.60 1.40
CA ASP A 451 -38.17 -31.34 1.72
C ASP A 451 -38.37 -32.79 2.26
N GLU A 452 -39.08 -33.63 1.50
CA GLU A 452 -39.11 -35.09 1.68
C GLU A 452 -38.41 -35.87 0.54
N ASN A 453 -38.30 -35.31 -0.68
CA ASN A 453 -37.77 -36.02 -1.86
C ASN A 453 -36.51 -35.42 -2.52
N TYR A 454 -35.99 -34.27 -2.06
CA TYR A 454 -34.94 -33.50 -2.77
C TYR A 454 -33.60 -33.37 -2.01
N GLY A 455 -33.17 -34.44 -1.31
CA GLY A 455 -32.04 -34.44 -0.35
C GLY A 455 -30.69 -33.85 -0.80
N ASN A 456 -30.47 -33.54 -2.08
CA ASN A 456 -29.23 -32.92 -2.58
C ASN A 456 -29.36 -31.44 -2.98
N ASP A 457 -30.53 -30.93 -3.36
CA ASP A 457 -30.70 -29.55 -3.88
C ASP A 457 -30.92 -28.51 -2.76
N ILE A 458 -31.24 -28.98 -1.55
CA ILE A 458 -31.53 -28.13 -0.37
C ILE A 458 -30.29 -27.40 0.16
N LYS A 459 -29.08 -27.88 -0.17
CA LYS A 459 -27.83 -27.19 0.18
C LYS A 459 -27.70 -25.80 -0.47
N GLU A 460 -28.57 -25.45 -1.42
CA GLU A 460 -28.50 -24.19 -2.14
C GLU A 460 -29.25 -23.03 -1.44
N ILE A 461 -30.11 -23.27 -0.44
CA ILE A 461 -30.82 -22.17 0.24
C ILE A 461 -30.05 -21.61 1.44
N ASP A 462 -29.35 -20.50 1.21
CA ASP A 462 -28.69 -19.70 2.25
C ASP A 462 -29.71 -19.00 3.16
N LEU A 463 -30.23 -19.76 4.13
CA LEU A 463 -31.18 -19.27 5.12
C LEU A 463 -30.63 -18.06 5.89
N CYS A 464 -29.33 -18.04 6.18
CA CYS A 464 -28.70 -16.95 6.90
C CYS A 464 -28.86 -15.63 6.12
N SER A 465 -28.64 -15.65 4.80
CA SER A 465 -28.91 -14.49 3.94
C SER A 465 -30.38 -14.10 3.90
N LEU A 466 -31.31 -15.06 3.91
CA LEU A 466 -32.75 -14.81 3.93
C LEU A 466 -33.16 -14.08 5.23
N LEU A 467 -32.67 -14.55 6.38
CA LEU A 467 -32.94 -13.97 7.70
C LEU A 467 -32.35 -12.56 7.86
N ILE A 468 -31.16 -12.31 7.32
CA ILE A 468 -30.55 -10.97 7.33
C ILE A 468 -31.36 -10.01 6.46
N ASN A 469 -31.77 -10.44 5.25
CA ASN A 469 -32.60 -9.63 4.37
C ASN A 469 -33.96 -9.32 5.02
N PHE A 470 -34.55 -10.32 5.67
CA PHE A 470 -35.78 -10.17 6.44
C PHE A 470 -35.64 -9.07 7.50
N ARG A 471 -34.58 -9.09 8.32
CA ARG A 471 -34.31 -8.03 9.31
C ARG A 471 -34.14 -6.64 8.70
N ILE A 472 -33.35 -6.54 7.63
CA ILE A 472 -33.06 -5.24 7.00
C ILE A 472 -34.35 -4.63 6.47
N LEU A 473 -35.15 -5.42 5.74
CA LEU A 473 -36.44 -4.99 5.22
C LEU A 473 -37.42 -4.66 6.34
N LYS A 474 -37.52 -5.51 7.37
CA LYS A 474 -38.35 -5.29 8.56
C LYS A 474 -38.02 -3.96 9.25
N LYS A 475 -36.74 -3.67 9.49
CA LYS A 475 -36.30 -2.39 10.08
C LYS A 475 -36.59 -1.20 9.16
N SER A 476 -36.38 -1.35 7.85
CA SER A 476 -36.66 -0.32 6.85
C SER A 476 -38.16 0.03 6.82
N CYS A 477 -39.01 -0.99 6.68
CA CYS A 477 -40.46 -0.88 6.63
C CYS A 477 -41.02 -0.26 7.93
N PHE A 478 -40.55 -0.73 9.08
CA PHE A 478 -40.90 -0.16 10.38
C PHE A 478 -40.58 1.34 10.48
N ASN A 479 -39.35 1.73 10.13
CA ASN A 479 -38.94 3.14 10.14
C ASN A 479 -39.78 3.98 9.15
N MET A 480 -40.16 3.38 8.02
CA MET A 480 -41.00 4.03 7.02
C MET A 480 -42.41 4.30 7.56
N TYR A 481 -43.04 3.31 8.18
CA TYR A 481 -44.35 3.49 8.84
C TYR A 481 -44.31 4.56 9.93
N LEU A 482 -43.30 4.54 10.81
CA LEU A 482 -43.16 5.57 11.83
C LEU A 482 -42.95 6.97 11.26
N LYS A 483 -42.17 7.08 10.19
CA LYS A 483 -41.99 8.36 9.49
C LYS A 483 -43.31 8.86 8.91
N ILE A 484 -44.11 7.98 8.31
CA ILE A 484 -45.43 8.34 7.76
C ILE A 484 -46.38 8.77 8.89
N ILE A 485 -46.49 8.00 9.97
CA ILE A 485 -47.35 8.31 11.12
C ILE A 485 -47.00 9.65 11.75
N ASN A 486 -45.70 9.94 11.93
CA ASN A 486 -45.26 11.20 12.51
C ASN A 486 -45.47 12.39 11.56
N SER A 487 -45.39 12.17 10.24
CA SER A 487 -45.55 13.23 9.24
C SER A 487 -47.02 13.49 8.88
N PHE A 488 -47.89 12.48 9.02
CA PHE A 488 -49.28 12.48 8.59
C PHE A 488 -50.18 11.80 9.65
N PRO A 489 -50.29 12.36 10.86
CA PRO A 489 -51.00 11.72 11.98
C PRO A 489 -52.51 11.58 11.74
N GLU A 490 -53.09 12.39 10.86
CA GLU A 490 -54.53 12.44 10.58
C GLU A 490 -55.05 11.24 9.78
N TYR A 491 -54.17 10.46 9.14
CA TYR A 491 -54.57 9.34 8.30
C TYR A 491 -54.60 8.03 9.11
N ASN A 492 -55.78 7.68 9.62
CA ASN A 492 -56.00 6.47 10.42
C ASN A 492 -55.72 5.16 9.65
N THR A 493 -55.84 5.16 8.32
CA THR A 493 -55.60 3.98 7.47
C THR A 493 -54.17 3.47 7.55
N ILE A 494 -53.19 4.34 7.81
CA ILE A 494 -51.78 3.96 7.98
C ILE A 494 -51.54 3.40 9.36
N GLN A 495 -52.23 3.93 10.37
CA GLN A 495 -52.19 3.33 11.69
C GLN A 495 -52.74 1.90 11.63
N GLN A 496 -53.79 1.64 10.85
CA GLN A 496 -54.30 0.29 10.61
C GLN A 496 -53.28 -0.61 9.88
N LEU A 497 -52.66 -0.14 8.79
CA LEU A 497 -51.59 -0.87 8.09
C LEU A 497 -50.37 -1.14 8.97
N TYR A 498 -50.01 -0.18 9.80
CA TYR A 498 -48.91 -0.31 10.74
C TYR A 498 -49.25 -1.31 11.84
N THR A 499 -50.48 -1.29 12.37
CA THR A 499 -50.97 -2.32 13.30
C THR A 499 -50.97 -3.69 12.64
N LEU A 500 -51.42 -3.80 11.39
CA LEU A 500 -51.36 -5.04 10.62
C LEU A 500 -49.91 -5.52 10.46
N PHE A 501 -48.97 -4.63 10.14
CA PHE A 501 -47.53 -4.95 10.08
C PHE A 501 -46.99 -5.40 11.44
N LEU A 502 -47.40 -4.74 12.52
CA LEU A 502 -47.01 -5.09 13.88
C LEU A 502 -47.57 -6.46 14.31
N ASP A 503 -48.74 -6.85 13.81
CA ASP A 503 -49.39 -8.11 14.16
C ASP A 503 -48.94 -9.29 13.27
N THR A 504 -48.61 -9.03 12.00
CA THR A 504 -48.26 -10.06 11.01
C THR A 504 -46.74 -10.29 10.88
N VAL A 505 -45.93 -9.23 11.00
CA VAL A 505 -44.49 -9.28 10.72
C VAL A 505 -43.64 -9.07 11.98
N MET A 506 -44.01 -8.12 12.83
CA MET A 506 -43.29 -7.91 14.09
C MET A 506 -43.87 -8.85 15.14
N SER A 507 -43.06 -9.34 16.07
CA SER A 507 -43.64 -9.89 17.29
C SER A 507 -44.00 -8.71 18.20
N LYS A 508 -45.22 -8.65 18.75
CA LYS A 508 -45.66 -7.62 19.73
C LYS A 508 -44.61 -7.36 20.84
N ASN A 509 -43.80 -8.37 21.16
CA ASN A 509 -42.76 -8.36 22.18
C ASN A 509 -41.51 -7.52 21.83
N GLU A 510 -41.13 -7.47 20.56
CA GLU A 510 -39.89 -6.81 20.09
C GLU A 510 -40.06 -5.28 20.02
N TYR A 511 -41.27 -4.82 19.76
CA TYR A 511 -41.64 -3.40 19.74
C TYR A 511 -41.47 -2.74 21.12
N GLU A 512 -41.81 -3.43 22.20
CA GLU A 512 -41.77 -2.84 23.54
C GLU A 512 -40.36 -2.77 24.14
N SER A 513 -39.42 -3.67 23.80
CA SER A 513 -38.09 -3.69 24.43
C SER A 513 -37.13 -2.65 23.85
N ASP A 514 -37.14 -2.44 22.54
CA ASP A 514 -36.18 -1.57 21.86
C ASP A 514 -36.67 -0.11 21.79
N TYR A 515 -37.99 0.14 21.83
CA TYR A 515 -38.57 1.48 21.57
C TYR A 515 -39.01 2.24 22.83
N LEU A 516 -39.34 1.55 23.93
CA LEU A 516 -39.70 2.20 25.20
C LEU A 516 -38.50 2.82 25.92
N VAL A 517 -37.27 2.65 25.42
CA VAL A 517 -36.07 3.29 26.00
C VAL A 517 -35.79 4.65 25.35
N ASP A 518 -36.03 4.81 24.05
CA ASP A 518 -35.64 6.03 23.32
C ASP A 518 -36.77 7.06 23.09
N ASN A 519 -38.05 6.68 23.18
CA ASN A 519 -39.18 7.55 22.75
C ASN A 519 -40.34 7.73 23.74
N GLN A 520 -40.08 7.64 25.05
CA GLN A 520 -41.12 7.72 26.10
C GLN A 520 -41.98 8.99 26.11
N LYS A 521 -41.52 10.10 25.51
CA LYS A 521 -42.26 11.38 25.53
C LYS A 521 -43.38 11.46 24.48
N ASN A 522 -43.22 10.86 23.29
CA ASN A 522 -44.21 10.99 22.22
C ASN A 522 -45.27 9.88 22.23
N VAL A 523 -44.91 8.67 22.70
CA VAL A 523 -45.83 7.52 22.71
C VAL A 523 -46.89 7.61 23.82
N LYS A 524 -46.60 8.32 24.92
CA LYS A 524 -47.58 8.54 26.01
C LYS A 524 -48.83 9.28 25.53
N ASN A 525 -48.70 10.19 24.56
CA ASN A 525 -49.85 10.94 24.03
C ASN A 525 -50.73 10.07 23.10
N ILE A 526 -50.15 9.13 22.37
CA ILE A 526 -50.90 8.21 21.49
C ILE A 526 -51.66 7.15 22.30
N LYS A 527 -51.03 6.59 23.35
CA LYS A 527 -51.71 5.62 24.24
C LYS A 527 -52.90 6.24 24.99
N ASN A 528 -52.81 7.50 25.39
CA ASN A 528 -53.91 8.17 26.08
C ASN A 528 -55.13 8.43 25.18
N GLY A 529 -54.92 8.65 23.87
CA GLY A 529 -56.02 8.82 22.91
C GLY A 529 -56.74 7.52 22.53
N LEU A 530 -56.00 6.39 22.42
CA LEU A 530 -56.58 5.09 22.07
C LEU A 530 -57.28 4.39 23.25
N SER A 531 -56.92 4.74 24.49
CA SER A 531 -57.48 4.12 25.70
C SER A 531 -58.86 4.66 26.09
N GLN A 532 -59.25 5.84 25.59
CA GLN A 532 -60.51 6.50 25.94
C GLN A 532 -61.73 6.01 25.12
N THR A 533 -61.53 5.26 24.03
CA THR A 533 -62.60 4.80 23.15
C THR A 533 -63.02 3.33 23.33
N LEU A 534 -62.40 2.59 24.27
CA LEU A 534 -62.63 1.15 24.49
C LEU A 534 -63.11 0.79 25.91
N ASN A 535 -63.62 1.75 26.69
CA ASN A 535 -63.84 1.55 28.12
C ASN A 535 -65.26 1.12 28.56
N ASP A 536 -66.16 0.77 27.65
CA ASP A 536 -67.49 0.25 28.02
C ASP A 536 -67.76 -1.13 27.36
N GLY A 537 -67.55 -2.19 28.15
CA GLY A 537 -67.99 -3.57 27.85
C GLY A 537 -66.86 -4.61 27.79
N ASP A 538 -66.93 -5.64 28.65
CA ASP A 538 -66.11 -6.87 28.68
C ASP A 538 -64.67 -6.80 29.24
N ASN A 539 -64.57 -6.43 30.53
CA ASN A 539 -63.30 -6.43 31.28
C ASN A 539 -62.67 -7.83 31.48
N GLU A 540 -63.42 -8.94 31.45
CA GLU A 540 -62.88 -10.26 31.80
C GLU A 540 -62.12 -10.94 30.64
N HIS A 541 -62.52 -10.71 29.38
CA HIS A 541 -61.83 -11.24 28.21
C HIS A 541 -60.49 -10.52 27.96
N SER A 542 -60.45 -9.20 28.18
CA SER A 542 -59.24 -8.38 27.99
C SER A 542 -58.12 -8.71 28.99
N ILE A 543 -58.47 -9.17 30.20
CA ILE A 543 -57.48 -9.57 31.22
C ILE A 543 -56.79 -10.89 30.82
N LYS A 544 -57.57 -11.90 30.39
CA LYS A 544 -57.02 -13.19 29.93
C LYS A 544 -56.12 -13.03 28.70
N GLU A 545 -56.47 -12.14 27.79
CA GLU A 545 -55.68 -11.85 26.60
C GLU A 545 -54.34 -11.18 26.94
N LYS A 546 -54.36 -10.18 27.85
CA LYS A 546 -53.13 -9.54 28.37
C LYS A 546 -52.23 -10.50 29.13
N GLU A 547 -52.80 -11.41 29.93
CA GLU A 547 -52.02 -12.45 30.62
C GLU A 547 -51.36 -13.42 29.63
N MET A 548 -52.08 -13.81 28.57
CA MET A 548 -51.54 -14.68 27.52
C MET A 548 -50.43 -13.97 26.73
N GLU A 549 -50.59 -12.69 26.40
CA GLU A 549 -49.53 -11.88 25.76
C GLU A 549 -48.29 -11.76 26.65
N PHE A 550 -48.47 -11.48 27.93
CA PHE A 550 -47.36 -11.42 28.89
C PHE A 550 -46.62 -12.76 28.99
N LEU A 551 -47.35 -13.88 29.00
CA LEU A 551 -46.77 -15.22 29.02
C LEU A 551 -45.96 -15.50 27.75
N LYS A 552 -46.51 -15.15 26.57
CA LYS A 552 -45.79 -15.26 25.28
C LYS A 552 -44.53 -14.40 25.24
N LYS A 553 -44.57 -13.19 25.80
CA LYS A 553 -43.40 -12.30 25.94
C LYS A 553 -42.32 -12.91 26.81
N LYS A 554 -42.71 -13.46 27.96
CA LYS A 554 -41.80 -14.13 28.88
C LYS A 554 -41.16 -15.36 28.23
N GLN A 555 -41.94 -16.17 27.52
CA GLN A 555 -41.45 -17.33 26.77
C GLN A 555 -40.49 -16.92 25.65
N HIS A 556 -40.82 -15.91 24.85
CA HIS A 556 -39.94 -15.38 23.81
C HIS A 556 -38.59 -14.92 24.38
N ASN A 557 -38.61 -14.10 25.42
CA ASN A 557 -37.38 -13.61 26.06
C ASN A 557 -36.56 -14.73 26.70
N ASN A 558 -37.21 -15.73 27.30
CA ASN A 558 -36.55 -16.91 27.85
C ASN A 558 -35.89 -17.73 26.74
N PHE A 559 -36.57 -17.94 25.61
CA PHE A 559 -36.03 -18.63 24.44
C PHE A 559 -34.81 -17.89 23.90
N LEU A 560 -34.97 -16.58 23.64
CA LEU A 560 -33.91 -15.70 23.16
C LEU A 560 -32.68 -15.75 24.08
N ASN A 561 -32.87 -15.55 25.38
CA ASN A 561 -31.78 -15.55 26.36
C ASN A 561 -31.10 -16.91 26.47
N LYS A 562 -31.85 -18.03 26.43
CA LYS A 562 -31.30 -19.39 26.53
C LYS A 562 -30.30 -19.68 25.40
N TYR A 563 -30.64 -19.35 24.16
CA TYR A 563 -29.79 -19.63 22.99
C TYR A 563 -28.72 -18.55 22.74
N LEU A 564 -29.05 -17.27 22.98
CA LEU A 564 -28.06 -16.19 22.87
C LEU A 564 -27.00 -16.24 23.97
N LYS A 565 -27.30 -16.70 25.18
CA LYS A 565 -26.30 -16.81 26.27
C LYS A 565 -25.14 -17.72 25.85
N LYS A 566 -25.40 -18.83 25.17
CA LYS A 566 -24.36 -19.74 24.64
C LYS A 566 -23.52 -19.07 23.55
N CYS A 567 -24.14 -18.32 22.64
CA CYS A 567 -23.41 -17.57 21.59
C CYS A 567 -22.56 -16.45 22.19
N LYS A 568 -23.12 -15.65 23.10
CA LYS A 568 -22.43 -14.55 23.80
C LYS A 568 -21.25 -15.08 24.61
N PHE A 569 -21.41 -16.21 25.30
CA PHE A 569 -20.32 -16.85 26.03
C PHE A 569 -19.14 -17.21 25.10
N ARG A 570 -19.40 -17.81 23.94
CA ARG A 570 -18.36 -18.14 22.94
C ARG A 570 -17.75 -16.90 22.30
N ALA A 571 -18.56 -15.87 22.01
CA ALA A 571 -18.07 -14.59 21.53
C ALA A 571 -17.12 -13.93 22.54
N ASN A 572 -17.46 -13.97 23.84
CA ASN A 572 -16.60 -13.44 24.89
C ASN A 572 -15.27 -14.20 25.00
N ILE A 573 -15.26 -15.52 24.82
CA ILE A 573 -14.02 -16.31 24.73
C ILE A 573 -13.16 -15.80 23.57
N ILE A 574 -13.75 -15.64 22.37
CA ILE A 574 -13.04 -15.13 21.19
C ILE A 574 -12.43 -13.74 21.46
N TYR A 575 -13.20 -12.80 22.02
CA TYR A 575 -12.70 -11.46 22.34
C TYR A 575 -11.62 -11.46 23.41
N PHE A 576 -11.75 -12.32 24.42
CA PHE A 576 -10.73 -12.48 25.47
C PHE A 576 -9.43 -13.07 24.91
N THR A 577 -9.51 -14.06 24.02
CA THR A 577 -8.32 -14.61 23.35
C THR A 577 -7.63 -13.59 22.46
N PHE A 578 -8.39 -12.80 21.67
CA PHE A 578 -7.82 -11.68 20.90
C PHE A 578 -7.13 -10.66 21.81
N PHE A 579 -7.69 -10.36 22.99
CA PHE A 579 -7.06 -9.45 23.94
C PHE A 579 -5.70 -9.98 24.45
N ILE A 580 -5.61 -11.27 24.78
CA ILE A 580 -4.34 -11.91 25.15
C ILE A 580 -3.34 -11.87 24.00
N GLU A 581 -3.79 -12.16 22.77
CA GLU A 581 -2.93 -12.08 21.58
C GLU A 581 -2.35 -10.68 21.37
N ILE A 582 -3.14 -9.61 21.56
CA ILE A 582 -2.65 -8.22 21.48
C ILE A 582 -1.56 -7.97 22.50
N LEU A 583 -1.77 -8.37 23.76
CA LEU A 583 -0.77 -8.17 24.81
C LEU A 583 0.54 -8.89 24.48
N LEU A 584 0.45 -10.13 24.00
CA LEU A 584 1.61 -10.93 23.63
C LEU A 584 2.31 -10.38 22.39
N PHE A 585 1.56 -9.89 21.40
CA PHE A 585 2.07 -9.23 20.19
C PHE A 585 2.85 -7.95 20.53
N VAL A 586 2.32 -7.10 21.42
CA VAL A 586 3.01 -5.88 21.89
C VAL A 586 4.26 -6.24 22.71
N SER A 587 4.19 -7.26 23.57
CA SER A 587 5.32 -7.71 24.38
C SER A 587 6.46 -8.23 23.49
N LEU A 588 6.13 -8.98 22.44
CA LEU A 588 7.09 -9.46 21.46
C LEU A 588 7.75 -8.33 20.67
N LEU A 589 7.02 -7.28 20.31
CA LEU A 589 7.64 -6.11 19.67
C LEU A 589 8.73 -5.51 20.56
N ILE A 590 8.38 -5.23 21.82
CA ILE A 590 9.30 -4.60 22.77
C ILE A 590 10.54 -5.50 22.92
N PHE A 591 10.33 -6.80 23.08
CA PHE A 591 11.42 -7.77 23.16
C PHE A 591 12.30 -7.79 21.91
N ASN A 592 11.71 -7.78 20.71
CA ASN A 592 12.46 -7.78 19.45
C ASN A 592 13.31 -6.51 19.29
N ILE A 593 12.79 -5.35 19.69
CA ILE A 593 13.56 -4.09 19.67
C ILE A 593 14.75 -4.19 20.63
N PHE A 594 14.54 -4.69 21.86
CA PHE A 594 15.65 -4.88 22.80
C PHE A 594 16.67 -5.92 22.32
N HIS A 595 16.21 -6.98 21.67
CA HIS A 595 17.08 -8.00 21.11
C HIS A 595 18.01 -7.43 20.03
N ILE A 596 17.45 -6.67 19.07
CA ILE A 596 18.27 -6.03 18.02
C ILE A 596 19.17 -4.94 18.62
N LYS A 597 18.68 -4.12 19.54
CA LYS A 597 19.50 -3.09 20.20
C LYS A 597 20.68 -3.68 20.97
N LYS A 598 20.56 -4.91 21.48
CA LYS A 598 21.68 -5.56 22.18
C LYS A 598 22.84 -5.88 21.23
N TYR A 599 22.60 -5.97 19.91
CA TYR A 599 23.68 -6.07 18.94
C TYR A 599 24.55 -4.82 18.89
N ASP A 600 24.06 -3.62 19.22
CA ASP A 600 24.93 -2.43 19.30
C ASP A 600 26.04 -2.64 20.34
N GLN A 601 25.68 -3.17 21.52
CA GLN A 601 26.66 -3.47 22.55
C GLN A 601 27.58 -4.63 22.14
N ILE A 602 27.03 -5.72 21.58
CA ILE A 602 27.86 -6.86 21.14
C ILE A 602 28.84 -6.43 20.06
N THR A 603 28.42 -5.55 19.14
CA THR A 603 29.29 -5.02 18.08
C THR A 603 30.42 -4.19 18.69
N SER A 604 30.10 -3.31 19.65
CA SER A 604 31.11 -2.54 20.38
C SER A 604 32.08 -3.42 21.16
N ASP A 605 31.58 -4.47 21.82
CA ASP A 605 32.41 -5.42 22.57
C ASP A 605 33.35 -6.17 21.60
N TYR A 606 32.83 -6.65 20.45
CA TYR A 606 33.63 -7.34 19.43
C TYR A 606 34.72 -6.45 18.82
N PHE A 607 34.44 -5.16 18.64
CA PHE A 607 35.44 -4.20 18.16
C PHE A 607 36.62 -4.12 19.14
N VAL A 608 36.36 -4.01 20.44
CA VAL A 608 37.42 -4.02 21.46
C VAL A 608 38.10 -5.38 21.56
N LEU A 609 37.36 -6.49 21.47
CA LEU A 609 37.92 -7.85 21.52
C LEU A 609 38.91 -8.12 20.37
N ALA A 610 38.61 -7.61 19.17
CA ALA A 610 39.48 -7.74 18.00
C ALA A 610 40.79 -6.92 18.10
N ASP A 611 40.92 -6.06 19.11
CA ASP A 611 42.13 -5.25 19.37
C ASP A 611 42.98 -5.81 20.52
N ILE A 612 42.46 -6.74 21.35
CA ILE A 612 43.13 -7.14 22.60
C ILE A 612 44.49 -7.77 22.33
N ASP A 613 44.53 -8.75 21.44
CA ASP A 613 45.75 -9.49 21.14
C ASP A 613 46.77 -8.56 20.49
N TYR A 614 46.36 -7.81 19.48
CA TYR A 614 47.17 -6.78 18.83
C TYR A 614 47.81 -5.81 19.83
N VAL A 615 47.02 -5.22 20.74
CA VAL A 615 47.53 -4.22 21.70
C VAL A 615 48.49 -4.84 22.72
N ILE A 616 48.20 -6.05 23.21
CA ILE A 616 49.09 -6.73 24.16
C ILE A 616 50.37 -7.19 23.48
N ASN A 617 50.26 -7.80 22.30
CA ASN A 617 51.41 -8.27 21.54
C ASN A 617 52.33 -7.10 21.17
N ASN A 618 51.78 -5.94 20.80
CA ASN A 618 52.62 -4.75 20.61
C ASN A 618 53.26 -4.27 21.89
N LEU A 619 52.52 -4.20 22.99
CA LEU A 619 53.11 -3.80 24.27
C LEU A 619 54.31 -4.68 24.63
N LEU A 620 54.21 -6.00 24.42
CA LEU A 620 55.29 -6.95 24.68
C LEU A 620 56.45 -6.79 23.67
N THR A 621 56.13 -6.46 22.42
CA THR A 621 57.10 -6.12 21.36
C THR A 621 57.90 -4.88 21.69
N GLU A 622 57.22 -3.79 22.06
CA GLU A 622 57.85 -2.53 22.44
C GLU A 622 58.76 -2.71 23.65
N MET A 623 58.38 -3.55 24.61
CA MET A 623 59.27 -3.89 25.74
C MET A 623 60.54 -4.63 25.28
N ARG A 624 60.44 -5.48 24.26
CA ARG A 624 61.60 -6.15 23.65
C ARG A 624 62.51 -5.16 22.96
N LEU A 625 61.94 -4.30 22.12
CA LEU A 625 62.69 -3.28 21.37
C LEU A 625 63.33 -2.26 22.32
N LEU A 626 62.61 -1.83 23.36
CA LEU A 626 63.16 -0.98 24.43
C LEU A 626 64.34 -1.64 25.16
N ALA A 627 64.27 -2.94 25.45
CA ALA A 627 65.38 -3.65 26.09
C ALA A 627 66.62 -3.65 25.20
N LEU A 628 66.45 -3.83 23.88
CA LEU A 628 67.54 -3.70 22.91
C LEU A 628 68.05 -2.25 22.87
N ALA A 629 67.15 -1.26 22.78
CA ALA A 629 67.43 0.19 22.79
C ALA A 629 68.34 0.59 23.96
N LEU A 630 67.97 0.17 25.17
CA LEU A 630 68.70 0.39 26.41
C LEU A 630 70.10 -0.26 26.42
N MET A 631 70.23 -1.48 25.89
CA MET A 631 71.53 -2.17 25.84
C MET A 631 72.53 -1.53 24.88
N ASP A 632 72.05 -0.90 23.81
CA ASP A 632 72.88 -0.11 22.86
C ASP A 632 73.04 1.35 23.27
N LYS A 633 72.28 1.79 24.28
CA LYS A 633 72.26 3.17 24.81
C LYS A 633 71.85 4.20 23.75
N ASP A 634 70.86 3.85 22.95
CA ASP A 634 70.28 4.74 21.93
C ASP A 634 69.14 5.56 22.55
N GLU A 635 69.45 6.76 23.02
CA GLU A 635 68.51 7.64 23.73
C GLU A 635 67.25 7.97 22.93
N GLU A 636 67.39 8.19 21.62
CA GLU A 636 66.26 8.55 20.74
C GLU A 636 65.24 7.41 20.67
N MET A 637 65.72 6.19 20.41
CA MET A 637 64.88 4.99 20.37
C MET A 637 64.28 4.65 21.75
N ILE A 638 65.04 4.86 22.83
CA ILE A 638 64.53 4.67 24.19
C ILE A 638 63.33 5.59 24.44
N GLU A 639 63.46 6.88 24.14
CA GLU A 639 62.38 7.85 24.32
C GLU A 639 61.17 7.52 23.45
N GLU A 640 61.39 7.10 22.20
CA GLU A 640 60.33 6.70 21.27
C GLU A 640 59.52 5.49 21.80
N HIS A 641 60.18 4.38 22.15
CA HIS A 641 59.49 3.19 22.67
C HIS A 641 58.77 3.47 24.00
N LEU A 642 59.37 4.26 24.90
CA LEU A 642 58.70 4.69 26.14
C LEU A 642 57.45 5.53 25.85
N ASN A 643 57.48 6.35 24.80
CA ASN A 643 56.36 7.16 24.35
C ASN A 643 55.22 6.28 23.81
N TYR A 644 55.51 5.29 22.93
CA TYR A 644 54.50 4.35 22.43
C TYR A 644 53.85 3.54 23.55
N ILE A 645 54.65 2.98 24.47
CA ILE A 645 54.15 2.24 25.64
C ILE A 645 53.17 3.12 26.45
N ARG A 646 53.56 4.36 26.74
CA ARG A 646 52.79 5.26 27.60
C ARG A 646 51.51 5.77 26.93
N ASN A 647 51.63 6.30 25.71
CA ASN A 647 50.57 7.11 25.11
C ASN A 647 49.63 6.32 24.20
N ASP A 648 50.10 5.21 23.61
CA ASP A 648 49.30 4.46 22.63
C ASP A 648 48.73 3.17 23.22
N TYR A 649 49.56 2.36 23.88
CA TYR A 649 49.13 1.04 24.35
C TYR A 649 48.49 1.08 25.74
N LEU A 650 49.12 1.73 26.73
CA LEU A 650 48.55 1.81 28.08
C LEU A 650 47.21 2.55 28.11
N VAL A 651 47.07 3.62 27.34
CA VAL A 651 45.81 4.38 27.23
C VAL A 651 44.67 3.51 26.70
N LYS A 652 44.92 2.70 25.66
CA LYS A 652 43.92 1.75 25.11
C LYS A 652 43.60 0.65 26.10
N LEU A 653 44.62 0.05 26.74
CA LEU A 653 44.42 -1.02 27.71
C LEU A 653 43.55 -0.58 28.89
N GLU A 654 43.83 0.58 29.46
CA GLU A 654 43.07 1.11 30.60
C GLU A 654 41.71 1.69 30.20
N GLY A 655 41.64 2.30 29.02
CA GLY A 655 40.45 3.02 28.54
C GLY A 655 39.33 2.11 28.04
N SER A 656 39.66 1.02 27.33
CA SER A 656 38.66 0.15 26.66
C SER A 656 38.77 -1.32 27.05
N ILE A 657 39.98 -1.89 27.05
CA ILE A 657 40.18 -3.35 27.18
C ILE A 657 39.96 -3.85 28.61
N ILE A 658 40.62 -3.24 29.61
CA ILE A 658 40.47 -3.63 31.03
C ILE A 658 39.01 -3.49 31.49
N PRO A 659 38.29 -2.38 31.21
CA PRO A 659 36.87 -2.25 31.55
C PRO A 659 36.01 -3.39 31.00
N LEU A 660 36.22 -3.78 29.74
CA LEU A 660 35.51 -4.89 29.11
C LEU A 660 35.84 -6.23 29.79
N LEU A 661 37.14 -6.56 29.91
CA LEU A 661 37.57 -7.84 30.48
C LEU A 661 37.16 -7.99 31.95
N LYS A 662 37.04 -6.88 32.69
CA LYS A 662 36.57 -6.87 34.07
C LYS A 662 35.13 -7.38 34.22
N GLU A 663 34.28 -7.23 33.20
CA GLU A 663 32.94 -7.84 33.20
C GLU A 663 33.00 -9.39 33.18
N TYR A 664 34.15 -9.93 32.77
CA TYR A 664 34.41 -11.36 32.56
C TYR A 664 35.53 -11.89 33.47
N ASP A 665 35.85 -11.20 34.57
CA ASP A 665 36.93 -11.52 35.52
C ASP A 665 36.82 -12.91 36.20
N LYS A 666 35.67 -13.58 36.08
CA LYS A 666 35.41 -14.91 36.64
C LYS A 666 35.65 -16.05 35.65
N LEU A 667 36.00 -15.74 34.40
CA LEU A 667 36.26 -16.76 33.39
C LEU A 667 37.57 -17.51 33.73
N PRO A 668 37.54 -18.85 33.84
CA PRO A 668 38.76 -19.61 34.08
C PRO A 668 39.57 -19.73 32.77
N SER A 669 40.89 -19.61 32.89
CA SER A 669 41.81 -19.94 31.79
C SER A 669 42.38 -21.35 31.95
N SER A 670 42.37 -22.12 30.86
CA SER A 670 43.08 -23.39 30.76
C SER A 670 44.52 -23.23 30.27
N ASN A 671 44.89 -22.04 29.81
CA ASN A 671 46.17 -21.76 29.16
C ASN A 671 47.06 -20.99 30.15
N PRO A 672 48.18 -21.57 30.61
CA PRO A 672 49.03 -20.89 31.57
C PRO A 672 49.81 -19.76 30.91
N ILE A 673 50.22 -18.77 31.72
CA ILE A 673 51.32 -17.86 31.41
C ILE A 673 52.58 -18.29 32.16
N VAL A 674 53.75 -17.97 31.64
CA VAL A 674 55.03 -18.16 32.32
C VAL A 674 55.29 -16.95 33.21
N SER A 675 55.60 -17.15 34.49
CA SER A 675 56.04 -16.08 35.39
C SER A 675 57.47 -16.36 35.82
N ILE A 676 58.35 -15.37 35.70
CA ILE A 676 59.75 -15.46 36.11
C ILE A 676 59.97 -14.56 37.31
N GLY A 677 60.58 -15.09 38.37
CA GLY A 677 60.91 -14.34 39.57
C GLY A 677 61.98 -15.00 40.39
N SER A 678 62.99 -14.23 40.82
CA SER A 678 64.11 -14.74 41.63
C SER A 678 64.82 -15.94 41.01
N GLY A 679 64.94 -15.95 39.67
CA GLY A 679 65.57 -17.03 38.91
C GLY A 679 64.76 -18.33 38.80
N LYS A 680 63.47 -18.34 39.18
CA LYS A 680 62.55 -19.48 39.01
C LYS A 680 61.50 -19.18 37.95
N THR A 681 61.20 -20.18 37.13
CA THR A 681 60.13 -20.15 36.12
C THR A 681 58.94 -20.97 36.61
N GLU A 682 57.76 -20.36 36.72
CA GLU A 682 56.52 -21.01 37.15
C GLU A 682 55.39 -20.80 36.14
N PHE A 683 54.56 -21.82 35.92
CA PHE A 683 53.34 -21.69 35.12
C PHE A 683 52.20 -21.20 36.01
N VAL A 684 51.60 -20.07 35.65
CA VAL A 684 50.50 -19.45 36.39
C VAL A 684 49.26 -19.40 35.49
N TYR A 685 48.13 -19.86 36.01
CA TYR A 685 46.86 -19.87 35.27
C TYR A 685 46.06 -18.61 35.62
N LEU A 686 46.38 -17.52 34.94
CA LEU A 686 45.65 -16.25 35.06
C LEU A 686 44.55 -16.18 33.99
N ASN A 687 43.42 -15.58 34.31
CA ASN A 687 42.41 -15.25 33.31
C ASN A 687 42.83 -14.04 32.46
N GLY A 688 42.15 -13.78 31.33
CA GLY A 688 42.54 -12.69 30.44
C GLY A 688 42.60 -11.31 31.12
N TYR A 689 41.68 -11.00 32.03
CA TYR A 689 41.72 -9.75 32.81
C TYR A 689 42.97 -9.66 33.69
N GLU A 690 43.31 -10.74 34.40
CA GLU A 690 44.49 -10.84 35.26
C GLU A 690 45.79 -10.77 34.44
N VAL A 691 45.84 -11.40 33.27
CA VAL A 691 46.98 -11.34 32.34
C VAL A 691 47.22 -9.92 31.88
N VAL A 692 46.20 -9.26 31.34
CA VAL A 692 46.29 -7.87 30.86
C VAL A 692 46.70 -6.93 31.99
N SER A 693 46.06 -7.05 33.16
CA SER A 693 46.38 -6.22 34.33
C SER A 693 47.84 -6.40 34.80
N LYS A 694 48.36 -7.63 34.71
CA LYS A 694 49.74 -7.95 35.07
C LYS A 694 50.74 -7.32 34.09
N PHE A 695 50.49 -7.40 32.78
CA PHE A 695 51.34 -6.74 31.78
C PHE A 695 51.29 -5.21 31.88
N VAL A 696 50.13 -4.62 32.17
CA VAL A 696 50.03 -3.17 32.48
C VAL A 696 50.88 -2.81 33.70
N THR A 697 50.85 -3.62 34.76
CA THR A 697 51.70 -3.40 35.94
C THR A 697 53.19 -3.46 35.59
N TYR A 698 53.59 -4.40 34.74
CA TYR A 698 54.95 -4.50 34.23
C TYR A 698 55.37 -3.30 33.39
N ALA A 699 54.50 -2.80 32.52
CA ALA A 699 54.74 -1.58 31.75
C ALA A 699 54.97 -0.37 32.65
N TYR A 700 54.15 -0.19 33.68
CA TYR A 700 54.37 0.91 34.64
C TYR A 700 55.66 0.76 35.44
N ASN A 701 56.06 -0.45 35.80
CA ASN A 701 57.34 -0.66 36.47
C ASN A 701 58.50 -0.21 35.57
N ILE A 702 58.47 -0.56 34.28
CA ILE A 702 59.47 -0.13 33.30
C ILE A 702 59.45 1.40 33.13
N LEU A 703 58.27 2.01 32.94
CA LEU A 703 58.12 3.46 32.76
C LEU A 703 58.54 4.29 33.98
N ASN A 704 58.43 3.74 35.19
CA ASN A 704 58.75 4.43 36.43
C ASN A 704 60.24 4.31 36.81
N THR A 705 60.98 3.41 36.17
CA THR A 705 62.43 3.31 36.34
C THR A 705 63.12 4.39 35.48
N PRO A 706 63.93 5.29 36.06
CA PRO A 706 64.66 6.30 35.32
C PRO A 706 65.58 5.70 34.26
N ILE A 707 65.74 6.38 33.12
CA ILE A 707 66.62 5.91 32.03
C ILE A 707 68.06 5.77 32.54
N GLU A 708 68.51 6.67 33.39
CA GLU A 708 69.86 6.63 33.97
C GLU A 708 70.11 5.37 34.80
N GLU A 709 69.08 4.87 35.49
CA GLU A 709 69.17 3.63 36.27
C GLU A 709 69.31 2.42 35.34
N TRP A 710 68.56 2.38 34.24
CA TRP A 710 68.73 1.34 33.23
C TRP A 710 70.11 1.36 32.58
N MET A 711 70.61 2.54 32.22
CA MET A 711 71.94 2.70 31.65
C MET A 711 73.05 2.27 32.63
N GLU A 712 72.92 2.63 33.91
CA GLU A 712 73.86 2.23 34.96
C GLU A 712 73.92 0.70 35.11
N ARG A 713 72.78 0.01 35.02
CA ARG A 713 72.73 -1.47 35.03
C ARG A 713 73.49 -2.09 33.86
N VAL A 714 73.29 -1.54 32.65
CA VAL A 714 74.03 -1.97 31.44
C VAL A 714 75.52 -1.70 31.56
N ASP A 715 75.91 -0.53 32.10
CA ASP A 715 77.31 -0.15 32.37
C ASP A 715 78.00 -1.09 33.37
N ASN A 716 77.23 -1.60 34.33
CA ASN A 716 77.70 -2.61 35.29
C ASN A 716 77.79 -4.02 34.69
N GLY A 717 77.49 -4.19 33.39
CA GLY A 717 77.57 -5.45 32.67
C GLY A 717 76.33 -6.34 32.81
N GLU A 718 75.20 -5.79 33.29
CA GLU A 718 73.94 -6.51 33.32
C GLU A 718 73.32 -6.61 31.92
N ASN A 719 72.79 -7.79 31.58
CA ASN A 719 72.03 -7.99 30.35
C ASN A 719 70.53 -7.89 30.66
N LEU A 720 69.88 -6.84 30.15
CA LEU A 720 68.50 -6.50 30.45
C LEU A 720 67.49 -7.53 29.91
N LEU A 721 67.86 -8.36 28.92
CA LEU A 721 67.01 -9.47 28.46
C LEU A 721 66.82 -10.55 29.55
N TYR A 722 67.66 -10.55 30.59
CA TYR A 722 67.51 -11.41 31.77
C TYR A 722 66.75 -10.77 32.93
N ASP A 723 66.37 -9.49 32.82
CA ASP A 723 65.50 -8.87 33.83
C ASP A 723 64.21 -9.69 33.96
N ASP A 724 63.80 -9.99 35.20
CA ASP A 724 62.65 -10.87 35.48
C ASP A 724 61.37 -10.38 34.78
N ILE A 725 61.16 -9.06 34.67
CA ILE A 725 59.98 -8.47 34.02
C ILE A 725 60.09 -8.60 32.51
N ILE A 726 61.18 -8.11 31.92
CA ILE A 726 61.40 -8.15 30.46
C ILE A 726 61.34 -9.59 29.98
N ARG A 727 62.06 -10.50 30.65
CA ARG A 727 62.08 -11.92 30.30
C ARG A 727 60.71 -12.59 30.44
N THR A 728 59.92 -12.20 31.44
CA THR A 728 58.53 -12.68 31.56
C THR A 728 57.71 -12.23 30.35
N CYS A 729 57.80 -10.97 29.94
CA CYS A 729 57.11 -10.47 28.76
C CYS A 729 57.54 -11.21 27.48
N LEU A 730 58.85 -11.38 27.28
CA LEU A 730 59.43 -12.07 26.12
C LEU A 730 58.98 -13.53 25.99
N VAL A 731 59.00 -14.29 27.08
CA VAL A 731 58.63 -15.71 27.04
C VAL A 731 57.13 -15.92 26.78
N ASN A 732 56.28 -14.95 27.15
CA ASN A 732 54.84 -15.06 26.92
C ASN A 732 54.39 -14.57 25.53
N TYR A 733 55.11 -13.60 24.96
CA TYR A 733 54.81 -12.95 23.68
C TYR A 733 54.60 -13.89 22.47
N PRO A 734 55.28 -15.05 22.32
CA PRO A 734 55.12 -15.84 21.10
C PRO A 734 53.98 -16.88 21.14
N ASP A 735 53.37 -17.16 22.30
CA ASP A 735 52.39 -18.27 22.41
C ASP A 735 51.49 -18.18 23.64
N TYR A 736 52.06 -17.95 24.82
CA TYR A 736 51.33 -18.14 26.07
C TYR A 736 50.33 -17.01 26.31
N ALA A 737 50.70 -15.76 25.98
CA ALA A 737 49.79 -14.61 26.06
C ALA A 737 48.65 -14.77 25.04
N ASP A 738 49.00 -14.96 23.76
CA ASP A 738 48.04 -15.16 22.67
C ASP A 738 47.04 -16.29 22.97
N LYS A 739 47.52 -17.52 23.27
CA LYS A 739 46.63 -18.65 23.59
C LYS A 739 45.71 -18.36 24.78
N ASN A 740 46.20 -17.64 25.79
CA ASN A 740 45.38 -17.28 26.95
C ASN A 740 44.28 -16.28 26.58
N LEU A 741 44.63 -15.25 25.83
CA LEU A 741 43.72 -14.18 25.42
C LEU A 741 42.71 -14.68 24.38
N GLN A 742 43.14 -15.39 23.34
CA GLN A 742 42.27 -16.06 22.37
C GLN A 742 41.31 -17.06 23.05
N GLY A 743 41.79 -17.80 24.06
CA GLY A 743 40.94 -18.65 24.89
C GLY A 743 39.87 -17.86 25.65
N THR A 744 40.22 -16.68 26.16
CA THR A 744 39.30 -15.76 26.84
C THR A 744 38.28 -15.16 25.86
N ILE A 745 38.74 -14.64 24.71
CA ILE A 745 37.92 -14.08 23.64
C ILE A 745 36.91 -15.13 23.14
N GLY A 746 37.36 -16.37 22.91
CA GLY A 746 36.50 -17.49 22.53
C GLY A 746 35.37 -17.74 23.52
N GLN A 747 35.68 -17.78 24.82
CA GLN A 747 34.66 -17.94 25.87
C GLN A 747 33.67 -16.77 25.90
N ILE A 748 34.13 -15.52 25.75
CA ILE A 748 33.26 -14.33 25.68
C ILE A 748 32.30 -14.43 24.48
N LYS A 749 32.83 -14.81 23.31
CA LYS A 749 32.01 -15.03 22.10
C LYS A 749 30.97 -16.12 22.31
N GLU A 750 31.33 -17.24 22.94
CA GLU A 750 30.39 -18.32 23.27
C GLU A 750 29.27 -17.86 24.20
N ILE A 751 29.58 -17.04 25.22
CA ILE A 751 28.59 -16.45 26.11
C ILE A 751 27.60 -15.56 25.35
N HIS A 752 28.10 -14.68 24.48
CA HIS A 752 27.26 -13.84 23.63
C HIS A 752 26.38 -14.66 22.68
N ASN A 753 26.95 -15.66 22.03
CA ASN A 753 26.23 -16.55 21.11
C ASN A 753 25.15 -17.37 21.82
N SER A 754 25.45 -17.90 23.02
CA SER A 754 24.50 -18.63 23.86
C SER A 754 23.35 -17.73 24.31
N ALA A 755 23.66 -16.53 24.80
CA ALA A 755 22.65 -15.55 25.21
C ALA A 755 21.74 -15.14 24.03
N ASN A 756 22.31 -14.94 22.84
CA ASN A 756 21.53 -14.63 21.63
C ASN A 756 20.66 -15.81 21.19
N SER A 757 21.17 -17.04 21.25
CA SER A 757 20.37 -18.23 20.96
C SER A 757 19.17 -18.34 21.89
N HIS A 758 19.36 -18.10 23.20
CA HIS A 758 18.26 -18.13 24.16
C HIS A 758 17.21 -17.03 23.89
N ARG A 759 17.64 -15.81 23.51
CA ARG A 759 16.70 -14.75 23.09
C ARG A 759 15.90 -15.15 21.85
N ARG A 760 16.54 -15.79 20.88
CA ARG A 760 15.88 -16.30 19.67
C ARG A 760 14.86 -17.38 20.00
N GLU A 761 15.15 -18.27 20.94
CA GLU A 761 14.18 -19.27 21.44
C GLU A 761 12.96 -18.60 22.08
N VAL A 762 13.12 -17.53 22.86
CA VAL A 762 12.00 -16.75 23.43
C VAL A 762 11.13 -16.15 22.32
N ILE A 763 11.74 -15.65 21.24
CA ILE A 763 11.00 -15.12 20.08
C ILE A 763 10.19 -16.22 19.40
N TYR A 764 10.80 -17.38 19.16
CA TYR A 764 10.10 -18.53 18.58
C TYR A 764 8.98 -19.06 19.47
N PHE A 765 9.19 -19.10 20.78
CA PHE A 765 8.18 -19.50 21.76
C PHE A 765 6.99 -18.53 21.74
N GLY A 766 7.23 -17.22 21.74
CA GLY A 766 6.17 -16.22 21.68
C GLY A 766 5.41 -16.27 20.35
N ALA A 767 6.12 -16.39 19.22
CA ALA A 767 5.49 -16.55 17.91
C ALA A 767 4.62 -17.82 17.84
N THR A 768 5.12 -18.94 18.35
CA THR A 768 4.38 -20.20 18.44
C THR A 768 3.14 -20.04 19.33
N SER A 769 3.25 -19.30 20.43
CA SER A 769 2.13 -18.99 21.32
C SER A 769 1.02 -18.22 20.61
N ILE A 770 1.35 -17.24 19.75
CA ILE A 770 0.35 -16.54 18.90
C ILE A 770 -0.36 -17.55 17.99
N VAL A 771 0.41 -18.41 17.28
CA VAL A 771 -0.18 -19.42 16.39
C VAL A 771 -1.13 -20.34 17.15
N VAL A 772 -0.75 -20.80 18.35
CA VAL A 772 -1.59 -21.66 19.19
C VAL A 772 -2.85 -20.94 19.65
N LEU A 773 -2.76 -19.70 20.15
CA LEU A 773 -3.92 -18.90 20.55
C LEU A 773 -4.89 -18.69 19.38
N THR A 774 -4.35 -18.51 18.19
CA THR A 774 -5.13 -18.37 16.97
C THR A 774 -5.85 -19.65 16.59
N LEU A 775 -5.16 -20.79 16.67
CA LEU A 775 -5.80 -22.09 16.47
C LEU A 775 -6.91 -22.30 17.51
N ILE A 776 -6.75 -21.79 18.74
CA ILE A 776 -7.81 -21.79 19.75
C ILE A 776 -9.01 -20.95 19.29
N ILE A 777 -8.80 -19.74 18.77
CA ILE A 777 -9.88 -18.89 18.22
C ILE A 777 -10.62 -19.62 17.11
N ILE A 778 -9.90 -20.28 16.19
CA ILE A 778 -10.49 -20.98 15.05
C ILE A 778 -11.26 -22.23 15.50
N PHE A 779 -10.60 -23.14 16.24
CA PHE A 779 -11.14 -24.46 16.58
C PHE A 779 -12.07 -24.48 17.77
N TYR A 780 -11.86 -23.63 18.78
CA TYR A 780 -12.70 -23.56 19.98
C TYR A 780 -13.65 -22.34 19.99
N GLY A 781 -13.37 -21.30 19.20
CA GLY A 781 -14.21 -20.11 19.08
C GLY A 781 -15.17 -20.15 17.89
N ILE A 782 -14.65 -19.81 16.71
CA ILE A 782 -15.46 -19.54 15.50
C ILE A 782 -16.08 -20.82 14.93
N LYS A 783 -15.31 -21.90 14.77
CA LYS A 783 -15.83 -23.17 14.22
C LYS A 783 -16.96 -23.75 15.08
N PRO A 784 -16.84 -23.85 16.42
CA PRO A 784 -17.96 -24.31 17.23
C PRO A 784 -19.15 -23.36 17.17
N LEU A 785 -18.94 -22.04 17.12
CA LEU A 785 -20.02 -21.07 17.00
C LEU A 785 -20.82 -21.27 15.70
N LEU A 786 -20.14 -21.50 14.57
CA LEU A 786 -20.77 -21.85 13.30
C LEU A 786 -21.49 -23.20 13.38
N ASN A 787 -20.85 -24.24 13.92
CA ASN A 787 -21.50 -25.55 14.10
C ASN A 787 -22.74 -25.46 15.01
N TYR A 788 -22.71 -24.60 16.03
CA TYR A 788 -23.84 -24.36 16.93
C TYR A 788 -24.97 -23.66 16.19
N TYR A 789 -24.66 -22.65 15.38
CA TYR A 789 -25.63 -22.00 14.51
C TYR A 789 -26.28 -22.99 13.54
N ASP A 790 -25.48 -23.78 12.82
CA ASP A 790 -25.96 -24.77 11.86
C ASP A 790 -26.82 -25.85 12.57
N SER A 791 -26.41 -26.30 13.75
CA SER A 791 -27.16 -27.25 14.56
C SER A 791 -28.49 -26.65 15.05
N PHE A 792 -28.47 -25.42 15.57
CA PHE A 792 -29.66 -24.70 16.01
C PHE A 792 -30.65 -24.50 14.86
N GLN A 793 -30.16 -24.03 13.72
CA GLN A 793 -30.92 -23.88 12.50
C GLN A 793 -31.55 -25.21 12.06
N THR A 794 -30.75 -26.27 11.99
CA THR A 794 -31.23 -27.61 11.58
C THR A 794 -32.28 -28.14 12.54
N LYS A 795 -32.09 -27.98 13.85
CA LYS A 795 -33.07 -28.40 14.87
C LYS A 795 -34.38 -27.62 14.74
N ILE A 796 -34.32 -26.31 14.56
CA ILE A 796 -35.52 -25.49 14.34
C ILE A 796 -36.23 -25.91 13.05
N ILE A 797 -35.52 -26.05 11.92
CA ILE A 797 -36.13 -26.50 10.66
C ILE A 797 -36.77 -27.88 10.82
N LYS A 798 -36.12 -28.82 11.51
CA LYS A 798 -36.71 -30.15 11.79
C LYS A 798 -38.01 -30.03 12.59
N LYS A 799 -38.08 -29.14 13.59
CA LYS A 799 -39.32 -28.90 14.35
C LYS A 799 -40.40 -28.25 13.48
N TYR A 800 -40.05 -27.34 12.58
CA TYR A 800 -40.98 -26.81 11.58
C TYR A 800 -41.52 -27.90 10.64
N LYS A 801 -40.70 -28.87 10.24
CA LYS A 801 -41.15 -30.01 9.41
C LYS A 801 -42.17 -30.92 10.11
N LEU A 802 -42.26 -30.88 11.44
CA LEU A 802 -43.26 -31.64 12.22
C LEU A 802 -44.62 -30.94 12.28
N LEU A 803 -44.75 -29.71 11.77
CA LEU A 803 -46.06 -29.12 11.54
C LEU A 803 -46.78 -29.93 10.46
N MET A 804 -48.08 -30.20 10.67
CA MET A 804 -48.88 -30.86 9.63
C MET A 804 -48.77 -30.07 8.33
N LYS A 805 -48.62 -30.78 7.19
CA LYS A 805 -48.56 -30.12 5.86
C LYS A 805 -49.75 -29.19 5.64
N GLY A 806 -50.91 -29.55 6.19
CA GLY A 806 -52.12 -28.73 6.24
C GLY A 806 -51.92 -27.40 6.98
N SER A 807 -51.30 -27.41 8.16
CA SER A 807 -51.00 -26.20 8.93
C SER A 807 -49.95 -25.33 8.24
N VAL A 808 -48.95 -25.91 7.59
CA VAL A 808 -47.97 -25.12 6.79
C VAL A 808 -48.65 -24.47 5.59
N SER A 809 -49.56 -25.18 4.90
CA SER A 809 -50.37 -24.57 3.84
C SER A 809 -51.32 -23.50 4.38
N GLU A 810 -51.91 -23.69 5.56
CA GLU A 810 -52.78 -22.69 6.19
C GLU A 810 -51.99 -21.42 6.52
N ILE A 811 -50.75 -21.54 7.01
CA ILE A 811 -49.86 -20.40 7.24
C ILE A 811 -49.53 -19.68 5.93
N ILE A 812 -49.15 -20.43 4.89
CA ILE A 812 -48.84 -19.86 3.56
C ILE A 812 -50.07 -19.14 3.00
N ASN A 813 -51.23 -19.80 3.02
CA ASN A 813 -52.49 -19.25 2.54
C ASN A 813 -52.88 -18.01 3.33
N LYS A 814 -52.73 -18.00 4.67
CA LYS A 814 -52.99 -16.82 5.49
C LYS A 814 -52.13 -15.62 5.06
N PHE A 815 -50.84 -15.82 4.82
CA PHE A 815 -49.99 -14.72 4.35
C PHE A 815 -50.28 -14.32 2.90
N GLU A 816 -50.72 -15.26 2.05
CA GLU A 816 -51.20 -14.94 0.70
C GLU A 816 -52.52 -14.14 0.77
N ASP A 817 -53.42 -14.46 1.69
CA ASP A 817 -54.65 -13.72 1.97
C ASP A 817 -54.35 -12.33 2.54
N ASP A 818 -53.38 -12.19 3.45
CA ASP A 818 -52.92 -10.89 3.96
C ASP A 818 -52.32 -10.03 2.82
N ILE A 819 -51.52 -10.63 1.93
CA ILE A 819 -51.00 -9.95 0.74
C ILE A 819 -52.14 -9.53 -0.18
N ASN A 820 -53.09 -10.41 -0.47
CA ASN A 820 -54.24 -10.13 -1.34
C ASN A 820 -55.11 -9.02 -0.74
N SER A 821 -55.39 -9.08 0.56
CA SER A 821 -56.13 -8.05 1.30
C SER A 821 -55.44 -6.69 1.24
N ILE A 822 -54.13 -6.63 1.50
CA ILE A 822 -53.35 -5.38 1.38
C ILE A 822 -53.34 -4.89 -0.07
N THR A 823 -53.22 -5.80 -1.03
CA THR A 823 -53.16 -5.47 -2.46
C THR A 823 -54.49 -4.94 -2.98
N GLU A 824 -55.60 -5.58 -2.62
CA GLU A 824 -56.97 -5.17 -2.99
C GLU A 824 -57.37 -3.86 -2.31
N THR A 825 -57.07 -3.70 -1.02
CA THR A 825 -57.47 -2.52 -0.24
C THR A 825 -56.75 -1.24 -0.69
N TYR A 826 -55.50 -1.36 -1.15
CA TYR A 826 -54.66 -0.20 -1.48
C TYR A 826 -54.27 -0.12 -2.96
N ASP A 827 -54.84 -0.97 -3.82
CA ASP A 827 -54.62 -1.03 -5.26
C ASP A 827 -53.13 -1.03 -5.67
N VAL A 828 -52.32 -1.82 -4.95
CA VAL A 828 -50.88 -1.91 -5.18
C VAL A 828 -50.58 -3.13 -6.04
N SER A 829 -50.42 -2.94 -7.36
CA SER A 829 -50.02 -4.03 -8.25
C SER A 829 -48.69 -4.66 -7.80
N VAL A 830 -48.74 -5.87 -7.25
CA VAL A 830 -47.54 -6.62 -6.86
C VAL A 830 -46.83 -7.07 -8.13
N TYR A 831 -45.81 -6.32 -8.55
CA TYR A 831 -44.90 -6.81 -9.56
C TYR A 831 -44.16 -8.03 -8.98
N HIS A 832 -44.59 -9.24 -9.37
CA HIS A 832 -43.83 -10.48 -9.24
C HIS A 832 -42.55 -10.36 -10.05
N ASN A 833 -41.60 -9.60 -9.53
CA ASN A 833 -40.24 -9.61 -10.02
C ASN A 833 -39.63 -10.94 -9.59
N ASN A 834 -39.71 -11.94 -10.47
CA ASN A 834 -38.94 -13.20 -10.43
C ASN A 834 -37.41 -13.00 -10.27
N ALA A 835 -36.93 -11.75 -10.18
CA ALA A 835 -35.55 -11.37 -9.91
C ALA A 835 -34.96 -11.98 -8.62
N TYR A 836 -35.79 -12.42 -7.67
CA TYR A 836 -35.30 -13.16 -6.50
C TYR A 836 -35.01 -14.65 -6.82
N ASN A 837 -35.78 -15.26 -7.72
CA ASN A 837 -35.58 -16.64 -8.21
C ASN A 837 -34.54 -16.74 -9.33
N ASP A 838 -34.34 -15.70 -10.14
CA ASP A 838 -33.34 -15.69 -11.23
C ASP A 838 -31.89 -15.50 -10.75
N LYS A 839 -31.68 -15.23 -9.46
CA LYS A 839 -30.35 -15.43 -8.86
C LYS A 839 -30.15 -16.92 -8.62
N LYS A 840 -29.90 -17.68 -9.70
CA LYS A 840 -29.13 -18.92 -9.66
C LYS A 840 -27.93 -18.63 -8.77
N LYS A 841 -27.97 -19.12 -7.54
CA LYS A 841 -27.02 -18.73 -6.51
C LYS A 841 -25.64 -19.08 -6.99
N ASN A 842 -24.78 -18.08 -7.12
CA ASN A 842 -23.38 -18.28 -7.39
C ASN A 842 -22.86 -19.27 -6.35
N LYS A 843 -22.53 -20.51 -6.77
CA LYS A 843 -21.82 -21.51 -5.95
C LYS A 843 -20.64 -20.88 -5.19
N PHE A 844 -20.08 -19.81 -5.76
CA PHE A 844 -19.10 -18.92 -5.16
C PHE A 844 -19.47 -18.40 -3.75
N SER A 845 -20.70 -17.96 -3.47
CA SER A 845 -21.03 -17.43 -2.12
C SER A 845 -20.98 -18.52 -1.04
N TYR A 846 -21.37 -19.75 -1.40
CA TYR A 846 -21.25 -20.93 -0.54
C TYR A 846 -19.77 -21.26 -0.27
N TYR A 847 -18.93 -21.26 -1.30
CA TYR A 847 -17.48 -21.45 -1.14
C TYR A 847 -16.83 -20.32 -0.33
N ILE A 848 -17.24 -19.05 -0.51
CA ILE A 848 -16.77 -17.93 0.31
C ILE A 848 -17.12 -18.16 1.78
N LYS A 849 -18.35 -18.58 2.09
CA LYS A 849 -18.76 -18.86 3.48
C LYS A 849 -17.94 -19.97 4.12
N LYS A 850 -17.65 -21.04 3.36
CA LYS A 850 -16.78 -22.14 3.83
C LYS A 850 -15.31 -21.72 3.96
N GLY A 851 -14.85 -20.82 3.08
CA GLY A 851 -13.49 -20.29 3.07
C GLY A 851 -13.18 -19.24 4.14
N ARG A 852 -14.19 -18.71 4.86
CA ARG A 852 -13.98 -17.66 5.88
C ARG A 852 -12.98 -18.05 6.96
N LEU A 853 -13.01 -19.30 7.44
CA LEU A 853 -12.04 -19.76 8.44
C LEU A 853 -10.64 -19.88 7.87
N THR A 854 -10.52 -20.42 6.65
CA THR A 854 -9.23 -20.53 5.94
C THR A 854 -8.63 -19.15 5.71
N PHE A 855 -9.45 -18.17 5.34
CA PHE A 855 -9.03 -16.78 5.15
C PHE A 855 -8.49 -16.15 6.45
N ILE A 856 -9.20 -16.33 7.57
CA ILE A 856 -8.70 -15.89 8.90
C ILE A 856 -7.37 -16.57 9.23
N GLY A 857 -7.25 -17.88 9.01
CA GLY A 857 -6.01 -18.62 9.25
C GLY A 857 -4.83 -18.11 8.42
N ILE A 858 -5.04 -17.84 7.12
CA ILE A 858 -4.01 -17.29 6.23
C ILE A 858 -3.57 -15.90 6.70
N LEU A 859 -4.51 -15.02 7.03
CA LEU A 859 -4.19 -13.67 7.51
C LEU A 859 -3.32 -13.71 8.77
N ILE A 860 -3.56 -14.68 9.65
CA ILE A 860 -2.77 -14.79 10.87
C ILE A 860 -1.38 -15.36 10.62
N ILE A 861 -1.22 -16.31 9.70
CA ILE A 861 0.11 -16.74 9.26
C ILE A 861 0.92 -15.55 8.73
N ILE A 862 0.27 -14.64 7.98
CA ILE A 862 0.89 -13.41 7.51
C ILE A 862 1.29 -12.53 8.70
N ILE A 863 0.40 -12.29 9.67
CA ILE A 863 0.69 -11.50 10.89
C ILE A 863 1.90 -12.08 11.64
N VAL A 864 1.95 -13.39 11.87
CA VAL A 864 3.08 -14.04 12.56
C VAL A 864 4.37 -13.89 11.75
N SER A 865 4.28 -14.05 10.42
CA SER A 865 5.43 -13.87 9.51
C SER A 865 5.97 -12.44 9.56
N THR A 866 5.12 -11.42 9.68
CA THR A 866 5.57 -10.01 9.80
C THR A 866 6.41 -9.75 11.05
N ILE A 867 6.25 -10.53 12.12
CA ILE A 867 7.06 -10.39 13.34
C ILE A 867 8.40 -11.11 13.20
N ILE A 868 8.38 -12.35 12.69
CA ILE A 868 9.54 -13.25 12.71
C ILE A 868 10.55 -12.90 11.63
N ILE A 869 10.08 -12.68 10.39
CA ILE A 869 10.96 -12.58 9.21
C ILE A 869 11.98 -11.43 9.35
N PRO A 870 11.60 -10.20 9.74
CA PRO A 870 12.57 -9.12 9.90
C PRO A 870 13.65 -9.47 10.91
N VAL A 871 13.27 -10.03 12.07
CA VAL A 871 14.22 -10.37 13.12
C VAL A 871 15.22 -11.43 12.66
N LEU A 872 14.75 -12.51 12.03
CA LEU A 872 15.65 -13.57 11.54
C LEU A 872 16.60 -13.08 10.46
N TYR A 873 16.11 -12.20 9.58
CA TYR A 873 16.94 -11.61 8.54
C TYR A 873 18.06 -10.74 9.14
N PHE A 874 17.71 -9.83 10.05
CA PHE A 874 18.71 -8.95 10.68
C PHE A 874 19.64 -9.70 11.63
N ASP A 875 19.15 -10.68 12.38
CA ASP A 875 19.95 -11.55 13.25
C ASP A 875 21.05 -12.27 12.46
N SER A 876 20.67 -12.93 11.36
CA SER A 876 21.62 -13.63 10.49
C SER A 876 22.58 -12.66 9.80
N TYR A 877 22.08 -11.50 9.37
CA TYR A 877 22.90 -10.49 8.71
C TYR A 877 23.98 -9.97 9.67
N ILE A 878 23.58 -9.48 10.84
CA ILE A 878 24.49 -8.87 11.82
C ILE A 878 25.51 -9.90 12.30
N LYS A 879 25.09 -11.14 12.61
CA LYS A 879 26.01 -12.19 13.04
C LYS A 879 27.10 -12.47 12.01
N ASN A 880 26.73 -12.67 10.74
CA ASN A 880 27.71 -12.97 9.70
C ASN A 880 28.69 -11.80 9.47
N HIS A 881 28.21 -10.55 9.57
CA HIS A 881 29.07 -9.38 9.43
C HIS A 881 29.98 -9.16 10.64
N LEU A 882 29.52 -9.48 11.86
CA LEU A 882 30.34 -9.44 13.07
C LEU A 882 31.49 -10.44 13.00
N GLU A 883 31.20 -11.67 12.59
CA GLU A 883 32.21 -12.73 12.43
C GLU A 883 33.22 -12.35 11.35
N TYR A 884 32.75 -11.84 10.21
CA TYR A 884 33.59 -11.30 9.16
C TYR A 884 34.49 -10.14 9.63
N ASN A 885 33.93 -9.19 10.39
CA ASN A 885 34.69 -8.04 10.88
C ASN A 885 35.75 -8.44 11.91
N TYR A 886 35.46 -9.46 12.72
CA TYR A 886 36.44 -10.00 13.65
C TYR A 886 37.64 -10.62 12.92
N GLU A 887 37.40 -11.43 11.87
CA GLU A 887 38.46 -12.03 11.05
C GLU A 887 39.27 -10.98 10.27
N ILE A 888 38.66 -9.84 9.93
CA ILE A 888 39.40 -8.69 9.40
C ILE A 888 40.40 -8.17 10.44
N GLY A 889 40.00 -8.12 11.71
CA GLY A 889 40.83 -7.63 12.81
C GLY A 889 42.01 -8.52 13.15
N GLU A 890 41.85 -9.84 13.08
CA GLU A 890 42.97 -10.79 13.29
C GLU A 890 44.11 -10.60 12.28
N ARG A 891 43.88 -9.94 11.14
CA ARG A 891 44.96 -9.60 10.21
C ARG A 891 45.99 -8.64 10.82
N LYS A 892 45.59 -7.78 11.76
CA LYS A 892 46.50 -6.87 12.49
C LYS A 892 47.50 -7.68 13.32
N ASP A 893 47.01 -8.72 14.00
CA ASP A 893 47.84 -9.63 14.80
C ASP A 893 48.86 -10.34 13.91
N HIS A 894 48.42 -10.89 12.78
CA HIS A 894 49.32 -11.56 11.84
C HIS A 894 50.38 -10.64 11.25
N ILE A 895 50.04 -9.38 10.92
CA ILE A 895 51.02 -8.40 10.42
C ILE A 895 52.09 -8.14 11.48
N LEU A 896 51.67 -7.91 12.72
CA LEU A 896 52.59 -7.70 13.84
C LEU A 896 53.48 -8.92 14.12
N ASP A 897 52.89 -10.11 14.15
CA ASP A 897 53.66 -11.32 14.41
C ASP A 897 54.64 -11.61 13.26
N ILE A 898 54.26 -11.35 12.01
CA ILE A 898 55.17 -11.47 10.86
C ILE A 898 56.29 -10.45 10.95
N PHE A 899 55.99 -9.20 11.30
CA PHE A 899 57.01 -8.17 11.55
C PHE A 899 58.02 -8.66 12.59
N MET A 900 57.51 -9.14 13.72
CA MET A 900 58.34 -9.54 14.85
C MET A 900 59.14 -10.82 14.61
N PHE A 901 58.52 -11.88 14.07
CA PHE A 901 59.26 -13.09 13.73
C PHE A 901 60.20 -12.91 12.54
N SER A 902 60.01 -11.89 11.71
CA SER A 902 61.00 -11.47 10.71
C SER A 902 62.24 -10.87 11.38
N MET A 903 62.05 -9.99 12.37
CA MET A 903 63.15 -9.47 13.20
C MET A 903 63.90 -10.63 13.89
N GLU A 904 63.18 -11.52 14.56
CA GLU A 904 63.76 -12.66 15.27
C GLU A 904 64.49 -13.64 14.36
N THR A 905 64.02 -13.81 13.12
CA THR A 905 64.68 -14.65 12.11
C THR A 905 66.03 -14.05 11.69
N ILE A 906 66.15 -12.72 11.67
CA ILE A 906 67.41 -12.03 11.33
C ILE A 906 68.35 -12.00 12.54
N VAL A 907 67.83 -11.68 13.72
CA VAL A 907 68.61 -11.58 14.96
C VAL A 907 69.09 -12.95 15.43
N GLN A 908 68.29 -14.00 15.21
CA GLN A 908 68.56 -15.38 15.63
C GLN A 908 68.88 -15.50 17.13
N ASP A 909 68.06 -14.91 18.00
CA ASP A 909 68.25 -14.98 19.45
C ASP A 909 68.12 -16.42 19.98
N ARG A 910 69.28 -17.10 20.08
CA ARG A 910 69.38 -18.48 20.56
C ARG A 910 69.17 -18.63 22.07
N GLN A 911 69.05 -17.53 22.82
CA GLN A 911 68.70 -17.59 24.24
C GLN A 911 67.21 -17.79 24.45
N THR A 912 66.40 -17.11 23.63
CA THR A 912 64.95 -17.14 23.71
C THR A 912 64.36 -18.26 22.87
N TYR A 913 64.91 -18.50 21.67
CA TYR A 913 64.34 -19.42 20.69
C TYR A 913 65.29 -20.54 20.32
N ASN A 914 64.73 -21.73 20.08
CA ASN A 914 65.52 -22.84 19.56
C ASN A 914 65.90 -22.59 18.09
N ALA A 915 66.96 -23.25 17.64
CA ALA A 915 67.39 -23.18 16.25
C ALA A 915 66.26 -23.61 15.29
N GLY A 916 65.87 -22.71 14.37
CA GLY A 916 64.80 -22.94 13.38
C GLY A 916 63.39 -22.65 13.88
N GLU A 917 63.20 -22.26 15.15
CA GLU A 917 61.88 -22.03 15.74
C GLU A 917 61.22 -20.77 15.17
N CYS A 918 61.94 -19.64 15.08
CA CYS A 918 61.41 -18.38 14.55
C CYS A 918 61.04 -18.51 13.06
N GLU A 919 61.86 -19.20 12.28
CA GLU A 919 61.63 -19.47 10.87
C GLU A 919 60.39 -20.34 10.66
N GLY A 920 60.22 -21.36 11.51
CA GLY A 920 59.04 -22.21 11.51
C GLY A 920 57.76 -21.43 11.81
N ARG A 921 57.82 -20.55 12.83
CA ARG A 921 56.69 -19.67 13.21
C ARG A 921 56.38 -18.64 12.12
N LEU A 922 57.39 -17.96 11.58
CA LEU A 922 57.24 -17.00 10.48
C LEU A 922 56.55 -17.65 9.27
N ASN A 923 57.00 -18.86 8.89
CA ASN A 923 56.38 -19.60 7.79
C ASN A 923 54.92 -19.99 8.09
N GLN A 924 54.62 -20.38 9.32
CA GLN A 924 53.26 -20.69 9.74
C GLN A 924 52.36 -19.45 9.64
N LEU A 925 52.80 -18.31 10.19
CA LEU A 925 52.06 -17.05 10.18
C LEU A 925 51.81 -16.54 8.76
N ILE A 926 52.81 -16.59 7.87
CA ILE A 926 52.66 -16.27 6.45
C ILE A 926 51.54 -17.13 5.83
N THR A 927 51.55 -18.44 6.10
CA THR A 927 50.56 -19.38 5.53
C THR A 927 49.15 -19.15 6.09
N GLU A 928 49.03 -18.85 7.38
CA GLU A 928 47.77 -18.56 8.05
C GLU A 928 47.18 -17.24 7.56
N PHE A 929 47.99 -16.20 7.47
CA PHE A 929 47.56 -14.89 7.00
C PHE A 929 47.09 -14.94 5.54
N GLU A 930 47.82 -15.64 4.66
CA GLU A 930 47.37 -15.87 3.28
C GLU A 930 46.02 -16.58 3.20
N LYS A 931 45.78 -17.54 4.10
CA LYS A 931 44.53 -18.27 4.13
C LYS A 931 43.36 -17.38 4.54
N ILE A 932 43.54 -16.54 5.57
CA ILE A 932 42.54 -15.55 6.00
C ILE A 932 42.26 -14.56 4.87
N GLN A 933 43.32 -14.03 4.27
CA GLN A 933 43.24 -13.10 3.16
C GLN A 933 42.50 -13.68 1.95
N ASN A 934 42.79 -14.93 1.58
CA ASN A 934 42.06 -15.64 0.53
C ASN A 934 40.59 -15.88 0.88
N ASN A 935 40.26 -16.13 2.15
CA ASN A 935 38.89 -16.33 2.60
C ASN A 935 38.07 -15.05 2.55
N ILE A 936 38.65 -13.92 2.95
CA ILE A 936 38.05 -12.58 2.83
C ILE A 936 37.85 -12.23 1.35
N TYR A 937 38.90 -12.37 0.54
CA TYR A 937 38.86 -12.06 -0.88
C TYR A 937 37.81 -12.89 -1.64
N LYS A 938 37.69 -14.19 -1.34
CA LYS A 938 36.72 -15.07 -2.02
C LYS A 938 35.29 -14.98 -1.47
N GLY A 939 35.08 -14.33 -0.33
CA GLY A 939 33.79 -14.34 0.36
C GLY A 939 33.45 -15.68 1.01
N ASN A 940 34.47 -16.45 1.43
CA ASN A 940 34.26 -17.75 2.08
C ASN A 940 33.71 -17.61 3.51
N LEU A 941 33.79 -16.42 4.11
CA LEU A 941 33.32 -16.09 5.45
C LEU A 941 31.82 -15.71 5.50
N GLY A 942 31.04 -16.10 4.49
CA GLY A 942 29.59 -15.92 4.46
C GLY A 942 29.09 -14.56 3.99
N LEU A 943 30.00 -13.66 3.61
CA LEU A 943 29.71 -12.42 2.88
C LEU A 943 30.16 -12.52 1.42
N GLU A 944 29.80 -11.53 0.61
CA GLU A 944 30.34 -11.45 -0.75
C GLU A 944 31.85 -11.17 -0.76
N SER A 945 32.50 -11.34 -1.91
CA SER A 945 33.91 -10.99 -2.07
C SER A 945 34.13 -9.51 -1.77
N SER A 946 35.25 -9.16 -1.13
CA SER A 946 35.64 -7.76 -0.88
C SER A 946 35.58 -6.89 -2.14
N THR A 947 35.98 -7.44 -3.29
CA THR A 947 35.92 -6.77 -4.62
C THR A 947 34.51 -6.46 -5.12
N LYS A 948 33.47 -7.03 -4.51
CA LYS A 948 32.05 -6.81 -4.87
C LYS A 948 31.32 -5.93 -3.87
N MET A 949 31.96 -5.58 -2.76
CA MET A 949 31.36 -4.73 -1.75
C MET A 949 31.60 -3.27 -2.14
N ASP A 950 30.61 -2.64 -2.77
CA ASP A 950 30.68 -1.23 -3.22
C ASP A 950 31.14 -0.27 -2.08
N ILE A 951 30.85 -0.61 -0.83
CA ILE A 951 31.25 0.16 0.36
C ILE A 951 32.76 0.16 0.62
N LEU A 952 33.51 -0.79 0.04
CA LEU A 952 34.95 -0.93 0.16
C LEU A 952 35.69 -0.47 -1.10
N ASP A 953 34.98 0.09 -2.09
CA ASP A 953 35.57 0.62 -3.31
C ASP A 953 36.64 1.69 -3.02
N GLU A 954 36.50 2.42 -1.91
CA GLU A 954 37.52 3.35 -1.47
C GLU A 954 38.85 2.62 -1.21
N ILE A 955 38.84 1.50 -0.47
CA ILE A 955 40.02 0.72 -0.12
C ILE A 955 40.57 -0.08 -1.32
N PHE A 956 39.69 -0.62 -2.17
CA PHE A 956 40.12 -1.56 -3.22
C PHE A 956 40.26 -0.96 -4.62
N ILE A 957 39.59 0.16 -4.92
CA ILE A 957 39.52 0.73 -6.28
C ILE A 957 40.12 2.12 -6.35
N SER A 958 40.07 2.92 -5.27
CA SER A 958 40.32 4.36 -5.41
C SER A 958 41.78 4.74 -5.71
N HIS A 959 42.75 3.81 -5.60
CA HIS A 959 44.19 4.02 -5.83
C HIS A 959 44.74 5.30 -5.16
N LYS A 960 44.11 5.72 -4.06
CA LYS A 960 44.55 6.83 -3.22
C LYS A 960 45.35 6.26 -2.07
N CYS A 961 46.26 7.06 -1.53
CA CYS A 961 46.82 6.76 -0.22
C CYS A 961 45.69 6.87 0.81
N ILE A 962 45.46 5.79 1.54
CA ILE A 962 44.35 5.64 2.47
C ILE A 962 44.96 5.26 3.81
N ASN A 963 44.95 6.20 4.74
CA ASN A 963 45.31 5.96 6.12
C ASN A 963 44.31 6.70 7.02
N LEU A 964 44.16 6.26 8.27
CA LEU A 964 43.36 6.95 9.29
C LEU A 964 43.81 8.40 9.49
N ASP A 965 45.11 8.64 9.37
CA ASP A 965 45.69 9.99 9.35
C ASP A 965 46.13 10.37 7.93
N MET A 966 45.35 11.23 7.28
CA MET A 966 45.65 11.70 5.92
C MET A 966 46.95 12.52 5.85
N SER A 967 47.46 13.04 6.98
CA SER A 967 48.72 13.80 7.00
C SER A 967 49.92 12.94 6.62
N TRP A 968 49.90 11.65 6.96
CA TRP A 968 50.96 10.71 6.63
C TRP A 968 51.10 10.51 5.12
N CYS A 969 49.97 10.51 4.41
CA CYS A 969 49.96 10.44 2.96
C CYS A 969 50.60 11.66 2.28
N GLU A 970 50.61 12.82 2.93
CA GLU A 970 51.26 14.03 2.42
C GLU A 970 52.78 14.00 2.67
N GLU A 971 53.22 13.45 3.80
CA GLU A 971 54.64 13.39 4.20
C GLU A 971 55.47 12.40 3.35
N ILE A 972 54.86 11.33 2.84
CA ILE A 972 55.56 10.34 1.99
C ILE A 972 56.11 10.96 0.70
N GLY A 973 55.42 11.96 0.14
CA GLY A 973 55.84 12.62 -1.11
C GLY A 973 57.25 13.22 -1.01
N ASP A 974 57.67 13.60 0.20
CA ASP A 974 58.97 14.23 0.46
C ASP A 974 60.02 13.26 1.03
N ALA A 975 59.61 12.08 1.55
CA ALA A 975 60.47 11.14 2.29
C ALA A 975 60.70 9.79 1.59
N VAL A 976 60.49 9.69 0.27
CA VAL A 976 60.65 8.43 -0.49
C VAL A 976 62.05 7.87 -0.34
N ASN A 977 62.18 6.77 0.40
CA ASN A 977 63.43 6.03 0.53
C ASN A 977 63.49 4.96 -0.57
N HIS A 978 64.08 5.33 -1.71
CA HIS A 978 64.25 4.44 -2.87
C HIS A 978 65.08 3.18 -2.56
N ASP A 979 65.87 3.17 -1.48
CA ASP A 979 66.75 2.05 -1.16
C ASP A 979 65.99 0.87 -0.52
N ILE A 980 64.76 1.09 -0.02
CA ILE A 980 63.94 0.06 0.64
C ILE A 980 62.66 -0.29 -0.14
N ASP A 981 62.51 0.17 -1.40
CA ASP A 981 61.31 -0.04 -2.24
C ASP A 981 59.98 0.52 -1.67
N PHE A 982 60.01 1.29 -0.58
CA PHE A 982 58.82 1.95 -0.03
C PHE A 982 58.55 3.25 -0.79
N THR A 983 57.56 3.24 -1.69
CA THR A 983 57.29 4.33 -2.64
C THR A 983 55.87 4.87 -2.52
N GLU A 984 55.63 6.06 -3.09
CA GLU A 984 54.27 6.61 -3.23
C GLU A 984 53.34 5.66 -4.03
N GLU A 985 53.90 4.87 -4.95
CA GLU A 985 53.13 3.86 -5.69
C GLU A 985 52.68 2.71 -4.78
N PHE A 986 53.54 2.27 -3.84
CA PHE A 986 53.20 1.21 -2.89
C PHE A 986 51.98 1.59 -2.02
N VAL A 987 51.97 2.80 -1.46
CA VAL A 987 50.85 3.26 -0.61
C VAL A 987 49.55 3.53 -1.37
N LYS A 988 49.59 3.54 -2.71
CA LYS A 988 48.42 3.64 -3.60
C LYS A 988 47.92 2.28 -4.08
N LEU A 989 48.63 1.19 -3.76
CA LEU A 989 48.16 -0.16 -4.02
C LEU A 989 46.88 -0.43 -3.22
N ASN A 990 46.06 -1.36 -3.71
CA ASN A 990 44.95 -1.82 -2.89
C ASN A 990 45.49 -2.65 -1.70
N LEU A 991 44.68 -2.78 -0.65
CA LEU A 991 45.10 -3.50 0.57
C LEU A 991 45.58 -4.93 0.29
N ASP A 992 44.99 -5.63 -0.67
CA ASP A 992 45.36 -7.01 -0.99
C ASP A 992 46.76 -7.10 -1.62
N GLU A 993 47.09 -6.15 -2.50
CA GLU A 993 48.41 -5.99 -3.10
C GLU A 993 49.46 -5.58 -2.07
N MET A 994 49.12 -4.65 -1.16
CA MET A 994 50.01 -4.25 -0.06
C MET A 994 50.34 -5.44 0.85
N ILE A 995 49.34 -6.24 1.23
CA ILE A 995 49.53 -7.44 2.04
C ILE A 995 50.35 -8.49 1.27
N SER A 996 50.13 -8.66 -0.04
CA SER A 996 50.90 -9.61 -0.83
C SER A 996 52.38 -9.24 -0.89
N GLU A 997 52.70 -7.98 -1.14
CA GLU A 997 54.09 -7.49 -1.14
C GLU A 997 54.73 -7.64 0.24
N TYR A 998 53.99 -7.31 1.31
CA TYR A 998 54.43 -7.51 2.70
C TYR A 998 54.81 -8.97 2.98
N LEU A 999 53.95 -9.92 2.56
CA LEU A 999 54.21 -11.35 2.72
C LEU A 999 55.40 -11.84 1.89
N ASP A 1000 55.60 -11.29 0.69
CA ASP A 1000 56.73 -11.64 -0.16
C ASP A 1000 58.07 -11.17 0.41
N ARG A 1001 58.09 -10.01 1.09
CA ARG A 1001 59.27 -9.52 1.82
C ARG A 1001 59.57 -10.37 3.05
N ALA A 1002 58.54 -10.76 3.81
CA ALA A 1002 58.70 -11.71 4.91
C ALA A 1002 59.25 -13.07 4.44
N ARG A 1003 58.79 -13.57 3.28
CA ARG A 1003 59.35 -14.78 2.66
C ARG A 1003 60.79 -14.60 2.20
N ALA A 1004 61.16 -13.42 1.70
CA ALA A 1004 62.53 -13.14 1.30
C ALA A 1004 63.47 -13.24 2.51
N ILE A 1005 63.08 -12.71 3.67
CA ILE A 1005 63.80 -12.87 4.94
C ILE A 1005 63.91 -14.35 5.32
N LEU A 1006 62.79 -15.08 5.29
CA LEU A 1006 62.76 -16.51 5.60
C LEU A 1006 63.67 -17.34 4.66
N ASN A 1007 63.71 -17.01 3.37
CA ASN A 1007 64.53 -17.71 2.38
C ASN A 1007 66.02 -17.36 2.47
N LYS A 1008 66.34 -16.15 2.93
CA LYS A 1008 67.71 -15.68 3.19
C LYS A 1008 68.28 -16.23 4.49
N SER A 1009 67.44 -16.69 5.42
CA SER A 1009 67.90 -17.26 6.68
C SER A 1009 68.70 -18.56 6.43
N ASN A 1010 69.85 -18.67 7.08
CA ASN A 1010 70.82 -19.74 6.82
C ASN A 1010 70.50 -21.08 7.52
N VAL A 1011 69.29 -21.27 8.05
CA VAL A 1011 68.90 -22.47 8.84
C VAL A 1011 69.08 -23.78 8.09
N LYS A 1012 69.03 -23.75 6.75
CA LYS A 1012 69.29 -24.93 5.91
C LYS A 1012 70.76 -25.40 6.00
N TYR A 1013 71.68 -24.51 6.35
CA TYR A 1013 73.12 -24.73 6.42
C TYR A 1013 73.69 -24.71 7.86
N GLU A 1014 72.99 -24.08 8.82
CA GLU A 1014 73.39 -23.89 10.23
C GLU A 1014 73.11 -25.09 11.17
N LYS A 1015 72.82 -26.28 10.64
CA LYS A 1015 72.66 -27.51 11.46
C LYS A 1015 74.01 -28.12 11.89
N THR A 1016 75.04 -27.30 12.10
CA THR A 1016 76.35 -27.74 12.60
C THR A 1016 76.46 -27.48 14.09
N GLU A 1017 77.23 -28.30 14.83
CA GLU A 1017 77.42 -28.15 16.30
C GLU A 1017 77.94 -26.78 16.72
N VAL A 1018 78.58 -26.01 15.81
CA VAL A 1018 79.21 -24.72 16.10
C VAL A 1018 78.19 -23.58 16.16
N ASP A 1019 77.10 -23.65 15.39
CA ASP A 1019 76.10 -22.58 15.28
C ASP A 1019 75.06 -22.61 16.41
N TYR A 1020 74.95 -23.72 17.15
CA TYR A 1020 74.18 -23.81 18.39
C TYR A 1020 74.73 -22.89 19.50
N TYR A 1021 75.96 -22.43 19.36
CA TYR A 1021 76.69 -21.64 20.36
C TYR A 1021 77.08 -20.24 19.83
N GLN A 1022 76.26 -19.64 18.95
CA GLN A 1022 76.44 -18.22 18.64
C GLN A 1022 76.48 -17.39 19.94
N PRO A 1023 77.34 -16.36 20.00
CA PRO A 1023 77.51 -15.57 21.21
C PRO A 1023 76.18 -14.91 21.57
N THR A 1024 75.78 -15.11 22.81
CA THR A 1024 74.67 -14.42 23.46
C THR A 1024 74.70 -12.93 23.16
N ILE A 1025 73.54 -12.30 22.98
CA ILE A 1025 73.45 -10.84 22.88
C ILE A 1025 74.02 -10.28 24.19
N THR A 1026 75.08 -9.49 24.09
CA THR A 1026 75.72 -8.75 25.17
C THR A 1026 75.67 -7.27 24.84
N SER A 1027 75.84 -6.40 25.84
CA SER A 1027 75.94 -4.96 25.59
C SER A 1027 77.04 -4.60 24.57
N GLU A 1028 78.13 -5.39 24.51
CA GLU A 1028 79.25 -5.16 23.57
C GLU A 1028 78.92 -5.49 22.11
N ASN A 1029 77.99 -6.42 21.84
CA ASN A 1029 77.63 -6.85 20.48
C ASN A 1029 76.20 -6.46 20.07
N CYS A 1030 75.42 -5.86 20.96
CA CYS A 1030 74.02 -5.47 20.72
C CYS A 1030 73.88 -4.55 19.50
N SER A 1031 74.79 -3.58 19.35
CA SER A 1031 74.86 -2.69 18.19
C SER A 1031 75.00 -3.46 16.86
N GLU A 1032 75.85 -4.50 16.81
CA GLU A 1032 76.03 -5.33 15.62
C GLU A 1032 74.75 -6.12 15.28
N TYR A 1033 74.09 -6.69 16.30
CA TYR A 1033 72.81 -7.39 16.10
C TYR A 1033 71.70 -6.45 15.63
N ARG A 1034 71.69 -5.21 16.13
CA ARG A 1034 70.77 -4.17 15.69
C ARG A 1034 70.97 -3.80 14.22
N HIS A 1035 72.21 -3.51 13.84
CA HIS A 1035 72.54 -3.17 12.46
C HIS A 1035 72.17 -4.29 11.48
N LYS A 1036 72.27 -5.57 11.87
CA LYS A 1036 71.88 -6.70 11.00
C LYS A 1036 70.44 -6.64 10.49
N PHE A 1037 69.49 -6.15 11.28
CA PHE A 1037 68.10 -6.05 10.83
C PHE A 1037 67.76 -4.70 10.22
N TYR A 1038 68.31 -3.58 10.70
CA TYR A 1038 68.12 -2.27 10.06
C TYR A 1038 68.76 -2.17 8.67
N ASP A 1039 69.91 -2.81 8.48
CA ASP A 1039 70.59 -2.85 7.18
C ASP A 1039 69.93 -3.86 6.23
N ASN A 1040 68.95 -4.65 6.69
CA ASN A 1040 68.21 -5.56 5.84
C ASN A 1040 67.07 -4.80 5.13
N PRO A 1041 67.13 -4.62 3.80
CA PRO A 1041 66.14 -3.83 3.08
C PRO A 1041 64.73 -4.41 3.16
N ASP A 1042 64.60 -5.74 3.23
CA ASP A 1042 63.28 -6.38 3.34
C ASP A 1042 62.66 -6.11 4.72
N TYR A 1043 63.46 -6.13 5.79
CA TYR A 1043 62.96 -5.83 7.13
C TYR A 1043 62.61 -4.35 7.27
N SER A 1044 63.47 -3.45 6.78
CA SER A 1044 63.20 -2.01 6.79
C SER A 1044 61.93 -1.68 6.00
N PHE A 1045 61.66 -2.39 4.89
CA PHE A 1045 60.37 -2.30 4.21
C PHE A 1045 59.20 -2.76 5.09
N LEU A 1046 59.30 -3.91 5.77
CA LEU A 1046 58.26 -4.40 6.67
C LEU A 1046 57.99 -3.40 7.80
N TYR A 1047 59.04 -2.82 8.39
CA TYR A 1047 58.94 -1.80 9.43
C TYR A 1047 58.21 -0.55 8.93
N THR A 1048 58.63 0.02 7.81
CA THR A 1048 58.00 1.24 7.27
C THR A 1048 56.58 1.02 6.76
N SER A 1049 56.26 -0.17 6.23
CA SER A 1049 54.93 -0.49 5.71
C SER A 1049 53.92 -0.95 6.77
N PHE A 1050 54.39 -1.40 7.93
CA PHE A 1050 53.59 -1.93 9.03
C PHE A 1050 52.41 -1.00 9.40
N ASP A 1051 52.71 0.25 9.78
CA ASP A 1051 51.68 1.18 10.24
C ASP A 1051 50.67 1.55 9.14
N TYR A 1052 51.10 1.59 7.88
CA TYR A 1052 50.21 1.88 6.75
C TYR A 1052 49.21 0.76 6.49
N ILE A 1053 49.69 -0.48 6.44
CA ILE A 1053 48.80 -1.64 6.22
C ILE A 1053 47.83 -1.76 7.40
N GLN A 1054 48.33 -1.59 8.62
CA GLN A 1054 47.51 -1.63 9.81
C GLN A 1054 46.47 -0.51 9.85
N GLY A 1055 46.85 0.74 9.57
CA GLY A 1055 45.92 1.86 9.49
C GLY A 1055 44.83 1.64 8.44
N THR A 1056 45.19 1.04 7.31
CA THR A 1056 44.23 0.65 6.26
C THR A 1056 43.26 -0.44 6.73
N ILE A 1057 43.74 -1.44 7.50
CA ILE A 1057 42.88 -2.48 8.08
C ILE A 1057 41.94 -1.90 9.15
N GLN A 1058 42.42 -1.01 10.01
CA GLN A 1058 41.57 -0.33 11.00
C GLN A 1058 40.48 0.51 10.31
N LEU A 1059 40.81 1.20 9.21
CA LEU A 1059 39.81 1.89 8.41
C LEU A 1059 38.78 0.91 7.84
N TYR A 1060 39.21 -0.24 7.30
CA TYR A 1060 38.32 -1.30 6.83
C TYR A 1060 37.35 -1.72 7.96
N GLU A 1061 37.85 -2.07 9.13
CA GLU A 1061 37.01 -2.45 10.28
C GLU A 1061 35.99 -1.37 10.63
N SER A 1062 36.42 -0.09 10.65
CA SER A 1062 35.54 1.03 10.95
C SER A 1062 34.40 1.17 9.94
N ILE A 1063 34.67 0.95 8.64
CA ILE A 1063 33.66 0.99 7.57
C ILE A 1063 32.65 -0.14 7.77
N VAL A 1064 33.11 -1.37 8.03
CA VAL A 1064 32.24 -2.52 8.26
C VAL A 1064 31.44 -2.37 9.56
N TYR A 1065 32.04 -1.82 10.61
CA TYR A 1065 31.37 -1.51 11.87
C TYR A 1065 30.24 -0.50 11.67
N ASN A 1066 30.52 0.61 10.97
CA ASN A 1066 29.53 1.62 10.65
C ASN A 1066 28.38 1.02 9.82
N LEU A 1067 28.69 0.11 8.89
CA LEU A 1067 27.67 -0.64 8.16
C LEU A 1067 26.79 -1.49 9.09
N ILE A 1068 27.39 -2.23 10.03
CA ILE A 1068 26.64 -3.05 10.99
C ILE A 1068 25.73 -2.16 11.86
N TYR A 1069 26.24 -1.02 12.33
CA TYR A 1069 25.47 -0.07 13.12
C TYR A 1069 24.28 0.52 12.35
N ASP A 1070 24.50 0.95 11.10
CA ASP A 1070 23.46 1.47 10.21
C ASP A 1070 22.40 0.40 9.90
N LYS A 1071 22.83 -0.86 9.73
CA LYS A 1071 21.94 -2.00 9.49
C LYS A 1071 21.15 -2.40 10.73
N THR A 1072 21.74 -2.29 11.91
CA THR A 1072 21.05 -2.51 13.19
C THR A 1072 19.97 -1.46 13.40
N THR A 1073 20.31 -0.19 13.17
CA THR A 1073 19.36 0.94 13.22
C THR A 1073 18.23 0.77 12.19
N SER A 1074 18.58 0.42 10.96
CA SER A 1074 17.60 0.11 9.90
C SER A 1074 16.72 -1.08 10.30
N GLY A 1075 17.29 -2.12 10.89
CA GLY A 1075 16.58 -3.31 11.36
C GLY A 1075 15.50 -2.98 12.39
N ILE A 1076 15.80 -2.10 13.35
CA ILE A 1076 14.82 -1.60 14.31
C ILE A 1076 13.68 -0.87 13.58
N GLN A 1077 13.99 -0.02 12.60
CA GLN A 1077 12.97 0.70 11.82
C GLN A 1077 12.07 -0.28 11.03
N TYR A 1078 12.64 -1.32 10.41
CA TYR A 1078 11.88 -2.35 9.71
C TYR A 1078 10.99 -3.15 10.66
N ILE A 1079 11.48 -3.55 11.83
CA ILE A 1079 10.67 -4.23 12.85
C ILE A 1079 9.46 -3.38 13.24
N ILE A 1080 9.65 -2.07 13.45
CA ILE A 1080 8.57 -1.13 13.76
C ILE A 1080 7.57 -1.03 12.59
N LEU A 1081 8.05 -0.91 11.35
CA LEU A 1081 7.21 -0.83 10.16
C LEU A 1081 6.35 -2.09 9.99
N PHE A 1082 6.97 -3.27 10.04
CA PHE A 1082 6.26 -4.55 9.91
C PHE A 1082 5.29 -4.79 11.07
N PHE A 1083 5.59 -4.29 12.26
CA PHE A 1083 4.66 -4.30 13.38
C PHE A 1083 3.40 -3.47 13.12
N PHE A 1084 3.53 -2.27 12.56
CA PHE A 1084 2.35 -1.46 12.18
C PHE A 1084 1.48 -2.19 11.15
N VAL A 1085 2.10 -2.82 10.15
CA VAL A 1085 1.38 -3.64 9.17
C VAL A 1085 0.67 -4.81 9.86
N GLY A 1086 1.36 -5.50 10.77
CA GLY A 1086 0.81 -6.60 11.57
C GLY A 1086 -0.38 -6.17 12.43
N ILE A 1087 -0.32 -5.02 13.10
CA ILE A 1087 -1.42 -4.45 13.89
C ILE A 1087 -2.65 -4.18 13.02
N ILE A 1088 -2.46 -3.56 11.84
CA ILE A 1088 -3.57 -3.24 10.94
C ILE A 1088 -4.27 -4.52 10.48
N LEU A 1089 -3.49 -5.54 10.08
CA LEU A 1089 -4.01 -6.86 9.72
C LEU A 1089 -4.72 -7.53 10.90
N PHE A 1090 -4.18 -7.41 12.11
CA PHE A 1090 -4.77 -7.95 13.32
C PHE A 1090 -6.14 -7.32 13.61
N PHE A 1091 -6.24 -5.99 13.57
CA PHE A 1091 -7.51 -5.28 13.75
C PHE A 1091 -8.53 -5.66 12.67
N PHE A 1092 -8.08 -5.87 11.43
CA PHE A 1092 -8.94 -6.36 10.35
C PHE A 1092 -9.49 -7.76 10.65
N VAL A 1093 -8.66 -8.69 11.12
CA VAL A 1093 -9.08 -10.05 11.53
C VAL A 1093 -10.09 -9.99 12.69
N MET A 1094 -9.83 -9.14 13.68
CA MET A 1094 -10.74 -8.93 14.82
C MET A 1094 -12.09 -8.36 14.36
N TYR A 1095 -12.09 -7.34 13.50
CA TYR A 1095 -13.30 -6.75 12.92
C TYR A 1095 -14.08 -7.77 12.10
N TYR A 1096 -13.39 -8.56 11.27
CA TYR A 1096 -14.01 -9.59 10.45
C TYR A 1096 -14.66 -10.69 11.30
N SER A 1097 -13.97 -11.12 12.36
CA SER A 1097 -14.49 -12.09 13.33
C SER A 1097 -15.70 -11.54 14.09
N TYR A 1098 -15.65 -10.27 14.51
CA TYR A 1098 -16.79 -9.56 15.10
C TYR A 1098 -18.00 -9.51 14.15
N ALA A 1099 -17.78 -9.23 12.86
CA ALA A 1099 -18.84 -9.20 11.85
C ALA A 1099 -19.52 -10.57 11.71
N ILE A 1100 -18.76 -11.67 11.71
CA ILE A 1100 -19.31 -13.04 11.68
C ILE A 1100 -20.13 -13.33 12.94
N ILE A 1101 -19.62 -12.99 14.12
CA ILE A 1101 -20.34 -13.19 15.40
C ILE A 1101 -21.66 -12.41 15.38
N LYS A 1102 -21.64 -11.15 14.92
CA LYS A 1102 -22.83 -10.30 14.81
C LYS A 1102 -23.83 -10.86 13.80
N GLU A 1103 -23.37 -11.36 12.65
CA GLU A 1103 -24.19 -12.05 11.64
C GLU A 1103 -24.93 -13.24 12.27
N ILE A 1104 -24.20 -14.13 12.94
CA ILE A 1104 -24.77 -15.33 13.60
C ILE A 1104 -25.78 -14.97 14.67
N ILE A 1105 -25.45 -14.05 15.58
CA ILE A 1105 -26.36 -13.61 16.64
C ILE A 1105 -27.64 -13.03 16.04
N THR A 1106 -27.51 -12.23 14.98
CA THR A 1106 -28.63 -11.61 14.30
C THR A 1106 -29.53 -12.66 13.65
N SER A 1107 -28.95 -13.62 12.92
CA SER A 1107 -29.70 -14.70 12.29
C SER A 1107 -30.41 -15.59 13.31
N ILE A 1108 -29.80 -15.88 14.46
CA ILE A 1108 -30.46 -16.62 15.54
C ILE A 1108 -31.67 -15.84 16.07
N LYS A 1109 -31.51 -14.53 16.30
CA LYS A 1109 -32.62 -13.67 16.77
C LYS A 1109 -33.80 -13.70 15.79
N GLU A 1110 -33.54 -13.49 14.50
CA GLU A 1110 -34.62 -13.48 13.51
C GLU A 1110 -35.25 -14.86 13.31
N LEU A 1111 -34.46 -15.93 13.37
CA LEU A 1111 -35.02 -17.28 13.31
C LEU A 1111 -35.96 -17.55 14.49
N ILE A 1112 -35.61 -17.08 15.68
CA ILE A 1112 -36.49 -17.14 16.86
C ILE A 1112 -37.72 -16.27 16.64
N ASN A 1113 -37.59 -15.05 16.11
CA ASN A 1113 -38.73 -14.18 15.81
C ASN A 1113 -39.74 -14.88 14.88
N ILE A 1114 -39.28 -15.56 13.83
CA ILE A 1114 -40.15 -16.30 12.91
C ILE A 1114 -40.87 -17.47 13.60
N VAL A 1115 -40.29 -18.09 14.62
CA VAL A 1115 -40.97 -19.12 15.44
C VAL A 1115 -42.19 -18.56 16.17
N PHE A 1116 -42.11 -17.31 16.62
CA PHE A 1116 -43.20 -16.65 17.35
C PHE A 1116 -44.22 -15.92 16.45
N ILE A 1117 -43.98 -15.86 15.13
CA ILE A 1117 -44.94 -15.33 14.14
C ILE A 1117 -46.04 -16.35 13.80
N ILE A 1118 -45.84 -17.63 14.12
CA ILE A 1118 -46.77 -18.71 13.75
C ILE A 1118 -48.14 -18.52 14.45
N PRO A 1119 -49.26 -18.62 13.72
CA PRO A 1119 -50.60 -18.58 14.30
C PRO A 1119 -50.81 -19.60 15.41
N GLN A 1120 -51.56 -19.23 16.44
CA GLN A 1120 -51.84 -20.09 17.57
C GLN A 1120 -52.58 -21.39 17.16
N SER A 1121 -53.43 -21.33 16.13
CA SER A 1121 -54.11 -22.50 15.55
C SER A 1121 -53.11 -23.56 15.07
N ALA A 1122 -52.07 -23.15 14.33
CA ALA A 1122 -51.03 -24.04 13.84
C ALA A 1122 -50.14 -24.58 14.98
N ILE A 1123 -49.91 -23.76 16.02
CA ILE A 1123 -49.19 -24.19 17.23
C ILE A 1123 -49.99 -25.27 17.97
N ASP A 1124 -51.29 -25.06 18.16
CA ASP A 1124 -52.16 -25.97 18.90
C ASP A 1124 -52.43 -27.28 18.14
N ALA A 1125 -52.41 -27.23 16.80
CA ALA A 1125 -52.51 -28.41 15.93
C ALA A 1125 -51.28 -29.35 16.02
N SER A 1126 -50.11 -28.84 16.48
CA SER A 1126 -48.90 -29.64 16.66
C SER A 1126 -48.44 -29.66 18.12
N PRO A 1127 -48.76 -30.73 18.90
CA PRO A 1127 -48.38 -30.81 20.31
C PRO A 1127 -46.86 -30.74 20.52
N VAL A 1128 -46.08 -31.21 19.54
CA VAL A 1128 -44.61 -31.13 19.57
C VAL A 1128 -44.13 -29.68 19.44
N PHE A 1129 -44.75 -28.90 18.55
CA PHE A 1129 -44.40 -27.49 18.36
C PHE A 1129 -44.88 -26.63 19.55
N LYS A 1130 -46.05 -26.95 20.11
CA LYS A 1130 -46.55 -26.34 21.35
C LYS A 1130 -45.60 -26.59 22.53
N LYS A 1131 -45.07 -27.81 22.68
CA LYS A 1131 -44.03 -28.12 23.68
C LYS A 1131 -42.75 -27.30 23.45
N LEU A 1132 -42.31 -27.14 22.19
CA LEU A 1132 -41.13 -26.31 21.86
C LEU A 1132 -41.28 -24.86 22.35
N ILE A 1133 -42.44 -24.23 22.10
CA ILE A 1133 -42.70 -22.85 22.52
C ILE A 1133 -42.81 -22.76 24.05
N ASN A 1134 -43.56 -23.68 24.67
CA ASN A 1134 -43.82 -23.63 26.10
C ASN A 1134 -42.57 -23.94 26.94
N ASN A 1135 -41.80 -24.95 26.57
CA ASN A 1135 -40.64 -25.43 27.33
C ASN A 1135 -39.32 -24.80 26.87
N CYS A 1136 -39.29 -24.13 25.71
CA CYS A 1136 -38.09 -23.58 25.10
C CYS A 1136 -37.00 -24.65 24.84
N GLU A 1137 -37.38 -25.88 24.54
CA GLU A 1137 -36.48 -27.04 24.40
C GLU A 1137 -36.46 -27.56 22.96
N LEU A 1138 -35.27 -27.58 22.36
CA LEU A 1138 -35.02 -28.11 21.02
C LEU A 1138 -34.64 -29.60 21.01
N GLU A 1139 -34.48 -30.21 22.17
CA GLU A 1139 -34.10 -31.63 22.28
C GLU A 1139 -35.35 -32.50 22.22
N GLU A 1140 -35.28 -33.56 21.42
CA GLU A 1140 -36.11 -34.73 21.64
C GLU A 1140 -35.53 -35.39 22.88
N GLU A 1141 -36.32 -35.49 23.95
CA GLU A 1141 -36.06 -36.52 24.95
C GLU A 1141 -35.83 -37.80 24.16
N LYS A 1142 -34.62 -38.37 24.28
CA LYS A 1142 -34.28 -39.63 23.64
C LYS A 1142 -35.20 -40.69 24.24
N GLU A 1143 -36.36 -40.90 23.63
CA GLU A 1143 -37.16 -42.11 23.77
C GLU A 1143 -36.61 -43.20 22.84
#